data_AF-A0A7R7ZR34-F1
#
_entry.id   AF-A0A7R7ZR34-F1
#
_cell.length_a   1.000
_cell.length_b   1.000
_cell.length_c   1.000
_cell.angle_alpha   90.00
_cell.angle_beta   90.00
_cell.angle_gamma   90.00
#
_symmetry.space_group_name_H-M   'P 1'
#
loop_
_entity.id
_entity.type
_entity.pdbx_description
1 polymer ?
#
loop_
_entity_poly.entity_id
_entity_poly.type
_entity_poly.pdbx_seq_one_letter_code
_entity_poly.pdbx_strand_id
1 'polypeptide(L)'
;MDQHERPVYRARVPYGVDIIVDDLYLPTPGRCGTKELSRKLESDGWPTDMLFINQAYLDAISAEAKSNGLSWEEWLERRASVRCIPRLKDRHTDKLSNLFQNLAINHPLTLLDILKTYWHDYQGQITPQIIETVRNIEVPCQNTDTWYPLKETYFPSTELNNICSRASITDSFNLFIEPLPEWATETIDGWEFLAEFEVGLSPDIIFMEQVLHSLKEKAPLDTARDGFFAMYRELSIRFFDEDPSEVRNLFCNSEAVYIPATQTRPARITSYRQCVWRGNHCLRNKYPLAMHQEYSDNPNVVHLFKNMLCVADASITTYLEELQYRKKFPDVLLEDLYSIYGELSEELLEGGALTTYACDMFHKEKLIYIPTQRSWVSPDQCIWAAASKIGGQFGISTMYSRFEGLLRGVLNIQIPTITTYINQLRILVSDQPNDITAIKASIHSMGQLRPSAEDLHGVRELRFLPIERADGSKMLAKLTDAFFIADRIEYQAAFHGKVSMLNFSLEEVFRLRRLFEALSLGNHYMSVAVQERTIVRFPAPEPSSSLTHTFRKKARHLYRCAVHYDAGRLQSDGASIRRRLQHIIIHESHGFMKTVILSHNGLRINAETDKGLVHIDHSNNKLRIYVPRDPQQRQRCYSTQLPEALVSFLEIEDRTATEVFRLLCLLHEDVIENVLDDNGISRISYADTDDPDTDFPTEATQESSFGDTFDVYGTSSDDESRSSETEFTQGSMASPDTATRNASSTVQRPEYEPEYSLSTHQQASSFPRPVPTNFVEPSSDTTSVPTSYSPQYVRLLDHVIMLARQAAFPRNSDSTSTTACASGNSIQGLASRSSIPSESQLAHDIKIGAAGELYAFELLSQQSLPGFTRQNWQSNVRKMVNVHPEYLDLEPWSGLETADLVYNDIDSVLTKILINAGYLSQIDWEGATPTYFIEVKTTAGTCGTPFYMNRSQYVRMQSMKIGNHEPANAKIYLIFRVYSLGSDGTAMEIYLDPETLREVGMLRFTPASYSVSPRVDY
;
A
#
# COMPACT_ATOMS: atom_id res chain seq x y z
N MET A 1 -21.48 -86.25 -55.62
CA MET A 1 -21.82 -86.48 -54.19
C MET A 1 -20.72 -85.87 -53.34
N ASP A 2 -20.99 -85.59 -52.07
CA ASP A 2 -19.96 -85.09 -51.15
C ASP A 2 -19.11 -86.24 -50.57
N GLN A 3 -18.14 -85.90 -49.72
CA GLN A 3 -17.28 -86.85 -49.01
C GLN A 3 -18.03 -87.89 -48.13
N HIS A 4 -19.32 -87.67 -47.83
CA HIS A 4 -20.18 -88.57 -47.06
C HIS A 4 -21.22 -89.28 -47.94
N GLU A 5 -20.97 -89.35 -49.25
CA GLU A 5 -21.86 -89.90 -50.28
C GLU A 5 -23.24 -89.23 -50.39
N ARG A 6 -23.42 -88.04 -49.79
CA ARG A 6 -24.69 -87.32 -49.85
C ARG A 6 -24.91 -86.75 -51.27
N PRO A 7 -26.14 -86.84 -51.83
CA PRO A 7 -26.45 -86.22 -53.12
C PRO A 7 -26.43 -84.69 -53.02
N VAL A 8 -25.34 -84.07 -53.50
CA VAL A 8 -25.29 -82.62 -53.76
C VAL A 8 -26.10 -82.35 -55.03
N TYR A 9 -27.32 -81.82 -54.87
CA TYR A 9 -28.36 -81.82 -55.89
C TYR A 9 -28.10 -80.80 -57.02
N ARG A 10 -27.49 -81.23 -58.13
CA ARG A 10 -27.50 -80.48 -59.40
C ARG A 10 -28.74 -80.83 -60.23
N ALA A 11 -29.93 -80.56 -59.69
CA ALA A 11 -31.18 -80.83 -60.37
C ALA A 11 -31.36 -79.92 -61.60
N ARG A 12 -31.62 -80.50 -62.78
CA ARG A 12 -32.18 -79.75 -63.90
C ARG A 12 -33.66 -79.46 -63.61
N VAL A 13 -33.95 -78.35 -62.94
CA VAL A 13 -35.30 -77.78 -62.89
C VAL A 13 -35.65 -77.31 -64.31
N PRO A 14 -36.70 -77.82 -64.98
CA PRO A 14 -36.92 -77.51 -66.40
C PRO A 14 -37.34 -76.06 -66.69
N TYR A 15 -37.88 -75.35 -65.70
CA TYR A 15 -38.32 -73.96 -65.79
C TYR A 15 -38.15 -73.25 -64.44
N GLY A 16 -37.49 -72.09 -64.42
CA GLY A 16 -37.47 -71.17 -63.26
C GLY A 16 -36.14 -71.08 -62.51
N VAL A 17 -35.20 -70.28 -63.05
CA VAL A 17 -34.07 -69.55 -62.41
C VAL A 17 -33.25 -70.22 -61.28
N ASP A 18 -33.85 -70.56 -60.14
CA ASP A 18 -33.13 -70.87 -58.90
C ASP A 18 -32.73 -72.34 -58.78
N ILE A 19 -31.54 -72.65 -59.29
CA ILE A 19 -30.83 -73.88 -58.90
C ILE A 19 -30.18 -73.63 -57.54
N ILE A 20 -30.73 -74.22 -56.47
CA ILE A 20 -30.02 -74.31 -55.19
C ILE A 20 -28.77 -75.16 -55.43
N VAL A 21 -27.60 -74.56 -55.26
CA VAL A 21 -26.31 -75.23 -55.40
C VAL A 21 -25.50 -74.92 -54.16
N ASP A 22 -25.41 -75.87 -53.25
CA ASP A 22 -24.49 -75.82 -52.11
C ASP A 22 -23.05 -75.62 -52.63
N ASP A 23 -22.21 -74.89 -51.88
CA ASP A 23 -20.81 -74.77 -52.26
C ASP A 23 -20.07 -76.07 -51.98
N LEU A 24 -19.60 -76.70 -53.05
CA LEU A 24 -18.72 -77.86 -53.00
C LEU A 24 -17.27 -77.37 -53.04
N TYR A 25 -16.46 -77.77 -52.07
CA TYR A 25 -15.07 -77.34 -51.91
C TYR A 25 -14.09 -78.45 -52.32
N LEU A 26 -12.95 -78.05 -52.91
CA LEU A 26 -11.75 -78.86 -52.96
C LEU A 26 -11.06 -78.79 -51.58
N PRO A 27 -10.49 -79.89 -51.04
CA PRO A 27 -9.88 -79.91 -49.71
C PRO A 27 -8.47 -79.28 -49.71
N THR A 28 -8.40 -77.95 -49.82
CA THR A 28 -7.15 -77.19 -49.97
C THR A 28 -6.34 -77.14 -48.66
N PRO A 29 -5.00 -77.31 -48.72
CA PRO A 29 -4.12 -77.18 -47.56
C PRO A 29 -3.78 -75.71 -47.22
N GLY A 30 -3.25 -75.49 -46.03
CA GLY A 30 -2.89 -74.15 -45.50
C GLY A 30 -3.85 -73.68 -44.41
N ARG A 31 -3.47 -72.66 -43.64
CA ARG A 31 -4.21 -72.16 -42.44
C ARG A 31 -5.64 -71.73 -42.76
N CYS A 32 -5.82 -70.97 -43.83
CA CYS A 32 -7.14 -70.60 -44.38
C CYS A 32 -7.64 -71.56 -45.48
N GLY A 33 -6.91 -72.65 -45.73
CA GLY A 33 -7.32 -73.71 -46.64
C GLY A 33 -8.57 -74.39 -46.12
N THR A 34 -9.48 -74.74 -47.04
CA THR A 34 -10.83 -75.21 -46.71
C THR A 34 -10.82 -76.44 -45.80
N LYS A 35 -9.84 -77.34 -45.98
CA LYS A 35 -9.66 -78.57 -45.18
C LYS A 35 -9.23 -78.31 -43.73
N GLU A 36 -8.53 -77.21 -43.49
CA GLU A 36 -8.12 -76.79 -42.14
C GLU A 36 -9.26 -76.03 -41.46
N LEU A 37 -9.90 -75.13 -42.21
CA LEU A 37 -11.07 -74.36 -41.76
C LEU A 37 -12.23 -75.27 -41.31
N SER A 38 -12.57 -76.32 -42.07
CA SER A 38 -13.61 -77.28 -41.68
C SER A 38 -13.27 -77.98 -40.37
N ARG A 39 -12.02 -78.44 -40.22
CA ARG A 39 -11.59 -79.14 -38.99
C ARG A 39 -11.62 -78.25 -37.76
N LYS A 40 -11.32 -76.95 -37.93
CA LYS A 40 -11.41 -75.94 -36.86
C LYS A 40 -12.86 -75.68 -36.45
N LEU A 41 -13.76 -75.53 -37.42
CA LEU A 41 -15.20 -75.38 -37.13
C LEU A 41 -15.78 -76.65 -36.47
N GLU A 42 -15.33 -77.83 -36.89
CA GLU A 42 -15.70 -79.12 -36.28
C GLU A 42 -15.14 -79.30 -34.85
N SER A 43 -13.89 -78.88 -34.57
CA SER A 43 -13.31 -78.97 -33.22
C SER A 43 -14.04 -78.07 -32.23
N ASP A 44 -14.53 -76.94 -32.71
CA ASP A 44 -15.18 -75.91 -31.90
C ASP A 44 -16.69 -76.20 -31.72
N GLY A 45 -17.15 -77.37 -32.16
CA GLY A 45 -18.48 -77.93 -31.91
C GLY A 45 -19.56 -77.55 -32.92
N TRP A 46 -19.21 -76.87 -34.01
CA TRP A 46 -20.18 -76.35 -34.98
C TRP A 46 -20.45 -77.33 -36.14
N PRO A 47 -21.69 -77.38 -36.67
CA PRO A 47 -21.98 -78.09 -37.91
C PRO A 47 -21.25 -77.43 -39.09
N THR A 48 -20.40 -78.18 -39.79
CA THR A 48 -19.71 -77.66 -40.97
C THR A 48 -20.62 -77.65 -42.21
N ASP A 49 -21.07 -76.43 -42.57
CA ASP A 49 -21.71 -76.12 -43.87
C ASP A 49 -20.77 -76.35 -45.09
N MET A 50 -19.50 -76.70 -44.84
CA MET A 50 -18.48 -76.94 -45.87
C MET A 50 -18.59 -78.35 -46.45
N LEU A 51 -19.27 -78.50 -47.59
CA LEU A 51 -19.33 -79.76 -48.32
C LEU A 51 -18.05 -79.96 -49.16
N PHE A 52 -17.34 -81.07 -48.97
CA PHE A 52 -16.19 -81.42 -49.83
C PHE A 52 -16.59 -82.37 -50.95
N ILE A 53 -15.95 -82.22 -52.11
CA ILE A 53 -16.08 -83.19 -53.21
C ILE A 53 -15.59 -84.58 -52.78
N ASN A 54 -16.33 -85.63 -53.12
CA ASN A 54 -15.91 -87.01 -52.82
C ASN A 54 -14.60 -87.35 -53.54
N GLN A 55 -13.66 -87.99 -52.84
CA GLN A 55 -12.35 -88.40 -53.36
C GLN A 55 -12.45 -89.20 -54.66
N ALA A 56 -13.50 -90.03 -54.82
CA ALA A 56 -13.72 -90.81 -56.04
C ALA A 56 -13.95 -89.96 -57.32
N TYR A 57 -14.26 -88.66 -57.21
CA TYR A 57 -14.24 -87.75 -58.37
C TYR A 57 -12.86 -87.16 -58.65
N LEU A 58 -12.01 -87.00 -57.64
CA LEU A 58 -10.62 -86.53 -57.82
C LEU A 58 -9.79 -87.63 -58.50
N ASP A 59 -9.93 -88.87 -58.01
CA ASP A 59 -9.22 -90.05 -58.52
C ASP A 59 -9.76 -90.54 -59.89
N ALA A 60 -10.89 -90.00 -60.37
CA ALA A 60 -11.57 -90.45 -61.59
C ALA A 60 -10.78 -90.21 -62.89
N ILE A 61 -9.83 -89.28 -62.88
CA ILE A 61 -8.99 -88.89 -64.02
C ILE A 61 -7.58 -88.63 -63.48
N SER A 62 -6.54 -89.16 -64.13
CA SER A 62 -5.17 -89.01 -63.62
C SER A 62 -4.66 -87.57 -63.70
N ALA A 63 -3.79 -87.17 -62.77
CA ALA A 63 -3.34 -85.78 -62.62
C ALA A 63 -2.56 -85.25 -63.84
N GLU A 64 -1.98 -86.13 -64.66
CA GLU A 64 -1.28 -85.78 -65.90
C GLU A 64 -2.24 -85.45 -67.06
N ALA A 65 -3.50 -85.88 -66.98
CA ALA A 65 -4.47 -85.71 -68.06
C ALA A 65 -4.97 -84.26 -68.12
N LYS A 66 -4.70 -83.60 -69.26
CA LYS A 66 -5.13 -82.23 -69.52
C LYS A 66 -6.23 -82.14 -70.58
N SER A 67 -7.30 -81.41 -70.28
CA SER A 67 -8.42 -81.17 -71.18
C SER A 67 -8.48 -79.69 -71.56
N ASN A 68 -8.29 -79.39 -72.85
CA ASN A 68 -8.16 -78.01 -73.36
C ASN A 68 -7.11 -77.16 -72.60
N GLY A 69 -6.01 -77.80 -72.18
CA GLY A 69 -4.90 -77.17 -71.44
C GLY A 69 -5.05 -77.17 -69.91
N LEU A 70 -6.26 -77.34 -69.38
CA LEU A 70 -6.54 -77.39 -67.94
C LEU A 70 -6.22 -78.78 -67.36
N SER A 71 -5.71 -78.83 -66.13
CA SER A 71 -5.73 -80.07 -65.32
C SER A 71 -7.16 -80.49 -64.96
N TRP A 72 -7.32 -81.69 -64.38
CA TRP A 72 -8.62 -82.13 -63.89
C TRP A 72 -9.15 -81.25 -62.74
N GLU A 73 -8.27 -80.82 -61.82
CA GLU A 73 -8.63 -79.90 -60.72
C GLU A 73 -9.00 -78.50 -61.24
N GLU A 74 -8.23 -77.94 -62.18
CA GLU A 74 -8.57 -76.67 -62.84
C GLU A 74 -9.90 -76.76 -63.62
N TRP A 75 -10.25 -77.93 -64.15
CA TRP A 75 -11.55 -78.17 -64.77
C TRP A 75 -12.68 -78.23 -63.73
N LEU A 76 -12.48 -78.94 -62.62
CA LEU A 76 -13.44 -79.00 -61.52
C LEU A 76 -13.72 -77.60 -60.93
N GLU A 77 -12.67 -76.78 -60.79
CA GLU A 77 -12.79 -75.37 -60.42
C GLU A 77 -13.55 -74.57 -61.48
N ARG A 78 -12.98 -74.42 -62.68
CA ARG A 78 -13.45 -73.44 -63.67
C ARG A 78 -14.70 -73.87 -64.46
N ARG A 79 -15.06 -75.16 -64.46
CA ARG A 79 -16.19 -75.72 -65.21
C ARG A 79 -17.24 -76.41 -64.33
N ALA A 80 -16.84 -77.06 -63.25
CA ALA A 80 -17.80 -77.61 -62.29
C ALA A 80 -18.08 -76.67 -61.09
N SER A 81 -17.38 -75.53 -60.97
CA SER A 81 -17.55 -74.55 -59.89
C SER A 81 -17.31 -75.12 -58.50
N VAL A 82 -16.38 -76.07 -58.39
CA VAL A 82 -15.87 -76.58 -57.10
C VAL A 82 -14.86 -75.54 -56.57
N ARG A 83 -15.02 -75.07 -55.34
CA ARG A 83 -14.26 -73.92 -54.84
C ARG A 83 -12.96 -74.34 -54.16
N CYS A 84 -11.85 -73.71 -54.55
CA CYS A 84 -10.58 -73.75 -53.80
C CYS A 84 -10.59 -72.80 -52.58
N ILE A 85 -11.41 -71.75 -52.64
CA ILE A 85 -11.46 -70.61 -51.72
C ILE A 85 -12.87 -70.48 -51.11
N PRO A 86 -13.04 -70.25 -49.79
CA PRO A 86 -14.33 -69.97 -49.16
C PRO A 86 -15.19 -68.91 -49.90
N ARG A 87 -16.51 -69.03 -49.84
CA ARG A 87 -17.43 -68.03 -50.43
C ARG A 87 -17.62 -66.84 -49.48
N LEU A 88 -17.09 -65.67 -49.82
CA LEU A 88 -17.38 -64.42 -49.08
C LEU A 88 -18.84 -63.97 -49.28
N LYS A 89 -19.23 -63.69 -50.51
CA LYS A 89 -20.55 -63.13 -50.88
C LYS A 89 -21.57 -64.23 -51.20
N ASP A 90 -22.79 -64.07 -50.70
CA ASP A 90 -23.94 -64.94 -51.02
C ASP A 90 -24.22 -65.04 -52.55
N ARG A 91 -24.91 -66.10 -52.97
CA ARG A 91 -25.25 -66.38 -54.37
C ARG A 91 -26.41 -65.53 -54.90
N HIS A 92 -27.34 -65.09 -54.05
CA HIS A 92 -28.59 -64.45 -54.46
C HIS A 92 -28.78 -63.03 -53.87
N THR A 93 -27.97 -62.65 -52.87
CA THR A 93 -28.07 -61.37 -52.15
C THR A 93 -26.71 -60.66 -52.02
N ASP A 94 -26.73 -59.36 -51.74
CA ASP A 94 -25.51 -58.54 -51.53
C ASP A 94 -24.89 -58.69 -50.12
N LYS A 95 -25.16 -59.80 -49.43
CA LYS A 95 -24.70 -60.10 -48.06
C LYS A 95 -23.51 -61.06 -48.04
N LEU A 96 -22.89 -61.20 -46.86
CA LEU A 96 -22.02 -62.33 -46.54
C LEU A 96 -22.76 -63.67 -46.73
N SER A 97 -22.04 -64.71 -47.14
CA SER A 97 -22.56 -66.09 -47.15
C SER A 97 -22.82 -66.62 -45.73
N ASN A 98 -23.59 -67.69 -45.59
CA ASN A 98 -23.83 -68.33 -44.29
C ASN A 98 -22.53 -68.68 -43.56
N LEU A 99 -21.51 -69.18 -44.29
CA LEU A 99 -20.19 -69.49 -43.72
C LEU A 99 -19.53 -68.23 -43.14
N PHE A 100 -19.56 -67.10 -43.84
CA PHE A 100 -18.98 -65.85 -43.35
C PHE A 100 -19.83 -65.18 -42.26
N GLN A 101 -21.15 -65.34 -42.27
CA GLN A 101 -22.01 -64.92 -41.15
C GLN A 101 -21.70 -65.71 -39.87
N ASN A 102 -21.54 -67.04 -39.98
CA ASN A 102 -21.18 -67.90 -38.87
C ASN A 102 -19.76 -67.61 -38.34
N LEU A 103 -18.80 -67.35 -39.24
CA LEU A 103 -17.44 -66.93 -38.87
C LEU A 103 -17.41 -65.54 -38.22
N ALA A 104 -18.22 -64.58 -38.70
CA ALA A 104 -18.32 -63.24 -38.11
C ALA A 104 -18.81 -63.27 -36.65
N ILE A 105 -19.74 -64.17 -36.32
CA ILE A 105 -20.31 -64.27 -34.97
C ILE A 105 -19.39 -65.03 -34.02
N ASN A 106 -18.75 -66.12 -34.47
CA ASN A 106 -18.07 -67.07 -33.56
C ASN A 106 -16.54 -67.04 -33.64
N HIS A 107 -15.97 -66.63 -34.77
CA HIS A 107 -14.54 -66.71 -35.05
C HIS A 107 -14.03 -65.50 -35.87
N PRO A 108 -14.31 -64.25 -35.46
CA PRO A 108 -14.07 -63.07 -36.32
C PRO A 108 -12.60 -62.89 -36.71
N LEU A 109 -11.65 -63.21 -35.82
CA LEU A 109 -10.22 -63.22 -36.17
C LEU A 109 -9.88 -64.22 -37.29
N THR A 110 -10.60 -65.34 -37.38
CA THR A 110 -10.42 -66.31 -38.48
C THR A 110 -11.06 -65.80 -39.78
N LEU A 111 -12.15 -65.02 -39.71
CA LEU A 111 -12.69 -64.30 -40.86
C LEU A 111 -11.66 -63.29 -41.41
N LEU A 112 -11.00 -62.53 -40.54
CA LEU A 112 -9.93 -61.60 -40.94
C LEU A 112 -8.74 -62.33 -41.60
N ASP A 113 -8.34 -63.50 -41.08
CA ASP A 113 -7.25 -64.30 -41.67
C ASP A 113 -7.58 -64.82 -43.08
N ILE A 114 -8.84 -65.23 -43.29
CA ILE A 114 -9.33 -65.68 -44.60
C ILE A 114 -9.44 -64.50 -45.58
N LEU A 115 -9.90 -63.33 -45.11
CA LEU A 115 -9.90 -62.09 -45.90
C LEU A 115 -8.48 -61.70 -46.32
N LYS A 116 -7.50 -61.72 -45.39
CA LYS A 116 -6.08 -61.47 -45.69
C LYS A 116 -5.56 -62.41 -46.77
N THR A 117 -5.77 -63.72 -46.58
CA THR A 117 -5.20 -64.77 -47.43
C THR A 117 -5.71 -64.72 -48.88
N TYR A 118 -6.96 -64.30 -49.08
CA TYR A 118 -7.64 -64.33 -50.38
C TYR A 118 -8.17 -62.95 -50.82
N TRP A 119 -7.57 -61.86 -50.34
CA TRP A 119 -8.08 -60.51 -50.55
C TRP A 119 -8.28 -60.19 -52.04
N HIS A 120 -7.28 -60.49 -52.88
CA HIS A 120 -7.35 -60.25 -54.32
C HIS A 120 -8.48 -61.00 -55.04
N ASP A 121 -8.82 -62.22 -54.59
CA ASP A 121 -9.97 -62.97 -55.10
C ASP A 121 -11.31 -62.38 -54.62
N TYR A 122 -11.31 -61.70 -53.47
CA TYR A 122 -12.48 -61.07 -52.88
C TYR A 122 -12.72 -59.62 -53.32
N GLN A 123 -11.72 -58.87 -53.79
CA GLN A 123 -11.87 -57.46 -54.21
C GLN A 123 -13.03 -57.26 -55.21
N GLY A 124 -13.22 -58.17 -56.18
CA GLY A 124 -14.33 -58.13 -57.14
C GLY A 124 -15.70 -58.59 -56.59
N GLN A 125 -15.78 -59.00 -55.33
CA GLN A 125 -16.97 -59.48 -54.63
C GLN A 125 -17.41 -58.54 -53.48
N ILE A 126 -16.55 -57.62 -53.04
CA ILE A 126 -16.88 -56.61 -52.02
C ILE A 126 -18.03 -55.71 -52.53
N THR A 127 -19.06 -55.54 -51.70
CA THR A 127 -20.18 -54.61 -51.91
C THR A 127 -20.25 -53.63 -50.74
N PRO A 128 -20.89 -52.46 -50.87
CA PRO A 128 -21.13 -51.57 -49.74
C PRO A 128 -21.88 -52.25 -48.57
N GLN A 129 -22.76 -53.22 -48.87
CA GLN A 129 -23.45 -53.99 -47.83
C GLN A 129 -22.55 -55.03 -47.15
N ILE A 130 -21.55 -55.58 -47.84
CA ILE A 130 -20.50 -56.42 -47.22
C ILE A 130 -19.58 -55.56 -46.36
N ILE A 131 -19.14 -54.38 -46.84
CA ILE A 131 -18.35 -53.42 -46.05
C ILE A 131 -19.11 -53.06 -44.76
N GLU A 132 -20.37 -52.65 -44.87
CA GLU A 132 -21.21 -52.33 -43.71
C GLU A 132 -21.38 -53.53 -42.77
N THR A 133 -21.46 -54.77 -43.29
CA THR A 133 -21.55 -55.95 -42.43
C THR A 133 -20.23 -56.22 -41.72
N VAL A 134 -19.09 -56.15 -42.41
CA VAL A 134 -17.77 -56.50 -41.88
C VAL A 134 -17.23 -55.45 -40.92
N ARG A 135 -17.40 -54.15 -41.21
CA ARG A 135 -16.92 -53.05 -40.35
C ARG A 135 -17.61 -52.97 -38.98
N ASN A 136 -18.79 -53.59 -38.85
CA ASN A 136 -19.55 -53.70 -37.59
C ASN A 136 -19.45 -55.09 -36.95
N ILE A 137 -18.55 -55.98 -37.40
CA ILE A 137 -18.23 -57.22 -36.68
C ILE A 137 -17.52 -56.85 -35.38
N GLU A 138 -17.99 -57.39 -34.25
CA GLU A 138 -17.31 -57.27 -32.97
C GLU A 138 -16.07 -58.18 -32.96
N VAL A 139 -14.92 -57.63 -32.57
CA VAL A 139 -13.64 -58.36 -32.49
C VAL A 139 -13.06 -58.27 -31.07
N PRO A 140 -12.36 -59.30 -30.58
CA PRO A 140 -11.59 -59.20 -29.34
C PRO A 140 -10.44 -58.20 -29.49
N CYS A 141 -10.14 -57.48 -28.41
CA CYS A 141 -9.10 -56.46 -28.36
C CYS A 141 -8.12 -56.71 -27.21
N GLN A 142 -6.88 -56.23 -27.37
CA GLN A 142 -5.85 -56.33 -26.35
C GLN A 142 -6.25 -55.60 -25.06
N ASN A 143 -5.82 -56.12 -23.91
CA ASN A 143 -6.03 -55.49 -22.59
C ASN A 143 -7.50 -55.30 -22.16
N THR A 144 -8.44 -56.08 -22.70
CA THR A 144 -9.88 -55.95 -22.41
C THR A 144 -10.65 -57.26 -22.64
N ASP A 145 -11.63 -57.56 -21.79
CA ASP A 145 -12.62 -58.62 -22.06
C ASP A 145 -13.73 -58.13 -23.02
N THR A 146 -13.92 -56.81 -23.15
CA THR A 146 -14.89 -56.17 -24.05
C THR A 146 -14.44 -56.26 -25.50
N TRP A 147 -15.31 -56.77 -26.38
CA TRP A 147 -15.12 -56.75 -27.83
C TRP A 147 -15.61 -55.43 -28.43
N TYR A 148 -15.00 -54.99 -29.53
CA TYR A 148 -15.30 -53.71 -30.18
C TYR A 148 -15.67 -53.90 -31.66
N PRO A 149 -16.55 -53.07 -32.24
CA PRO A 149 -16.82 -53.08 -33.69
C PRO A 149 -15.54 -52.80 -34.47
N LEU A 150 -15.27 -53.57 -35.53
CA LEU A 150 -14.01 -53.53 -36.29
C LEU A 150 -13.56 -52.11 -36.71
N LYS A 151 -14.49 -51.26 -37.17
CA LYS A 151 -14.27 -49.84 -37.53
C LYS A 151 -13.82 -48.92 -36.38
N GLU A 152 -13.95 -49.38 -35.13
CA GLU A 152 -13.58 -48.65 -33.90
C GLU A 152 -12.26 -49.18 -33.32
N THR A 153 -11.58 -50.07 -34.07
CA THR A 153 -10.32 -50.72 -33.68
C THR A 153 -9.14 -50.33 -34.56
N TYR A 154 -7.94 -50.62 -34.07
CA TYR A 154 -6.66 -50.37 -34.71
C TYR A 154 -5.89 -51.67 -34.91
N PHE A 155 -5.18 -51.81 -36.03
CA PHE A 155 -4.23 -52.92 -36.20
C PHE A 155 -2.99 -52.66 -35.33
N PRO A 156 -2.48 -53.63 -34.53
CA PRO A 156 -1.35 -53.41 -33.61
C PRO A 156 0.01 -53.32 -34.35
N SER A 157 0.17 -52.33 -35.22
CA SER A 157 1.42 -52.09 -35.94
C SER A 157 2.56 -51.64 -35.01
N THR A 158 3.80 -51.81 -35.44
CA THR A 158 4.99 -51.39 -34.68
C THR A 158 4.99 -49.88 -34.40
N GLU A 159 4.44 -49.05 -35.29
CA GLU A 159 4.37 -47.60 -35.07
C GLU A 159 3.34 -47.22 -34.00
N LEU A 160 2.13 -47.78 -34.06
CA LEU A 160 1.08 -47.49 -33.08
C LEU A 160 1.47 -48.01 -31.68
N ASN A 161 2.07 -49.20 -31.61
CA ASN A 161 2.63 -49.73 -30.36
C ASN A 161 3.75 -48.83 -29.80
N ASN A 162 4.64 -48.32 -30.65
CA ASN A 162 5.68 -47.37 -30.23
C ASN A 162 5.12 -46.04 -29.74
N ILE A 163 3.94 -45.60 -30.20
CA ILE A 163 3.25 -44.42 -29.64
C ILE A 163 2.65 -44.75 -28.27
N CYS A 164 1.88 -45.84 -28.15
CA CYS A 164 1.29 -46.27 -26.87
C CYS A 164 2.35 -46.56 -25.80
N SER A 165 3.50 -47.12 -26.19
CA SER A 165 4.64 -47.36 -25.30
C SER A 165 5.30 -46.06 -24.83
N ARG A 166 5.52 -45.08 -25.73
CA ARG A 166 6.01 -43.74 -25.34
C ARG A 166 4.99 -42.93 -24.54
N ALA A 167 3.70 -43.24 -24.69
CA ALA A 167 2.63 -42.72 -23.84
C ALA A 167 2.51 -43.44 -22.48
N SER A 168 3.24 -44.55 -22.25
CA SER A 168 3.11 -45.41 -21.06
C SER A 168 1.70 -46.01 -20.86
N ILE A 169 1.00 -46.34 -21.95
CA ILE A 169 -0.35 -46.94 -21.92
C ILE A 169 -0.45 -48.30 -22.64
N THR A 170 0.67 -48.97 -22.93
CA THR A 170 0.68 -50.27 -23.63
C THR A 170 -0.23 -51.32 -22.99
N ASP A 171 -0.32 -51.35 -21.66
CA ASP A 171 -1.12 -52.33 -20.90
C ASP A 171 -2.57 -51.86 -20.63
N SER A 172 -2.97 -50.69 -21.16
CA SER A 172 -4.29 -50.07 -20.88
C SER A 172 -5.00 -49.51 -22.12
N PHE A 173 -4.29 -49.23 -23.21
CA PHE A 173 -4.90 -49.00 -24.52
C PHE A 173 -5.55 -50.30 -25.00
N ASN A 174 -6.84 -50.24 -25.37
CA ASN A 174 -7.66 -51.44 -25.58
C ASN A 174 -8.48 -51.44 -26.87
N LEU A 175 -8.06 -50.64 -27.86
CA LEU A 175 -8.64 -50.62 -29.19
C LEU A 175 -7.77 -51.36 -30.23
N PHE A 176 -6.63 -51.92 -29.83
CA PHE A 176 -5.88 -52.81 -30.72
C PHE A 176 -6.59 -54.17 -30.84
N ILE A 177 -6.79 -54.64 -32.08
CA ILE A 177 -7.30 -56.00 -32.34
C ILE A 177 -6.37 -57.01 -31.66
N GLU A 178 -6.94 -58.00 -30.96
CA GLU A 178 -6.13 -59.07 -30.35
C GLU A 178 -5.54 -59.97 -31.46
N PRO A 179 -4.20 -60.07 -31.57
CA PRO A 179 -3.60 -60.83 -32.65
C PRO A 179 -3.64 -62.34 -32.36
N LEU A 180 -4.00 -63.14 -33.37
CA LEU A 180 -3.78 -64.58 -33.30
C LEU A 180 -2.28 -64.87 -33.12
N PRO A 181 -1.88 -65.99 -32.46
CA PRO A 181 -0.47 -66.27 -32.17
C PRO A 181 0.46 -66.26 -33.39
N GLU A 182 -0.05 -66.60 -34.57
CA GLU A 182 0.70 -66.60 -35.82
C GLU A 182 0.82 -65.21 -36.47
N TRP A 183 0.00 -64.23 -36.06
CA TRP A 183 0.12 -62.81 -36.47
C TRP A 183 1.12 -62.04 -35.60
N ALA A 184 1.55 -62.58 -34.46
CA ALA A 184 2.33 -61.85 -33.44
C ALA A 184 3.72 -61.35 -33.89
N THR A 185 4.18 -61.76 -35.08
CA THR A 185 5.42 -61.27 -35.71
C THR A 185 5.19 -60.66 -37.10
N GLU A 186 3.94 -60.43 -37.50
CA GLU A 186 3.62 -59.82 -38.79
C GLU A 186 3.76 -58.30 -38.74
N THR A 187 4.21 -57.73 -39.85
CA THR A 187 4.13 -56.29 -40.14
C THR A 187 2.73 -55.94 -40.67
N ILE A 188 2.52 -54.67 -41.00
CA ILE A 188 1.27 -54.19 -41.64
C ILE A 188 1.15 -54.65 -43.10
N ASP A 189 2.21 -55.22 -43.68
CA ASP A 189 2.25 -55.68 -45.07
C ASP A 189 1.21 -56.79 -45.32
N GLY A 190 0.30 -56.55 -46.26
CA GLY A 190 -0.83 -57.43 -46.56
C GLY A 190 -2.05 -57.26 -45.63
N TRP A 191 -2.00 -56.35 -44.64
CA TRP A 191 -3.14 -55.97 -43.79
C TRP A 191 -3.80 -54.65 -44.20
N GLU A 192 -3.31 -54.00 -45.27
CA GLU A 192 -3.78 -52.69 -45.73
C GLU A 192 -5.26 -52.68 -46.14
N PHE A 193 -5.80 -53.85 -46.50
CA PHE A 193 -7.21 -54.03 -46.83
C PHE A 193 -8.17 -53.70 -45.68
N LEU A 194 -7.70 -53.72 -44.43
CA LEU A 194 -8.53 -53.39 -43.27
C LEU A 194 -9.02 -51.93 -43.27
N ALA A 195 -8.36 -51.04 -44.03
CA ALA A 195 -8.83 -49.67 -44.24
C ALA A 195 -10.18 -49.58 -44.98
N GLU A 196 -10.52 -50.56 -45.82
CA GLU A 196 -11.86 -50.66 -46.47
C GLU A 196 -12.97 -50.97 -45.44
N PHE A 197 -12.61 -51.37 -44.21
CA PHE A 197 -13.50 -51.59 -43.08
C PHE A 197 -13.28 -50.57 -41.96
N GLU A 198 -12.64 -49.43 -42.26
CA GLU A 198 -12.38 -48.31 -41.35
C GLU A 198 -11.49 -48.66 -40.13
N VAL A 199 -10.75 -49.78 -40.16
CA VAL A 199 -9.75 -50.09 -39.13
C VAL A 199 -8.61 -49.09 -39.21
N GLY A 200 -8.22 -48.52 -38.07
CA GLY A 200 -7.09 -47.61 -38.00
C GLY A 200 -5.75 -48.31 -38.23
N LEU A 201 -5.04 -47.91 -39.28
CA LEU A 201 -3.76 -48.49 -39.72
C LEU A 201 -2.56 -47.57 -39.47
N SER A 202 -2.79 -46.26 -39.36
CA SER A 202 -1.80 -45.21 -39.15
C SER A 202 -2.18 -44.33 -37.95
N PRO A 203 -1.22 -43.61 -37.35
CA PRO A 203 -1.49 -42.72 -36.22
C PRO A 203 -2.05 -41.38 -36.70
N ASP A 204 -3.32 -41.41 -37.09
CA ASP A 204 -4.11 -40.23 -37.46
C ASP A 204 -4.54 -39.41 -36.21
N ILE A 205 -5.24 -38.30 -36.43
CA ILE A 205 -5.69 -37.43 -35.34
C ILE A 205 -6.68 -38.12 -34.39
N ILE A 206 -7.44 -39.10 -34.89
CA ILE A 206 -8.42 -39.87 -34.12
C ILE A 206 -7.69 -40.84 -33.18
N PHE A 207 -6.66 -41.53 -33.65
CA PHE A 207 -5.79 -42.37 -32.82
C PHE A 207 -5.15 -41.55 -31.69
N MET A 208 -4.66 -40.35 -32.01
CA MET A 208 -4.09 -39.45 -31.00
C MET A 208 -5.13 -38.99 -29.97
N GLU A 209 -6.39 -38.77 -30.36
CA GLU A 209 -7.50 -38.51 -29.43
C GLU A 209 -7.79 -39.72 -28.53
N GLN A 210 -7.83 -40.94 -29.08
CA GLN A 210 -8.04 -42.17 -28.28
C GLN A 210 -6.90 -42.43 -27.29
N VAL A 211 -5.65 -42.17 -27.68
CA VAL A 211 -4.49 -42.28 -26.79
C VAL A 211 -4.56 -41.24 -25.66
N LEU A 212 -4.95 -39.99 -25.96
CA LEU A 212 -5.17 -38.94 -24.95
C LEU A 212 -6.37 -39.24 -24.04
N HIS A 213 -7.43 -39.86 -24.56
CA HIS A 213 -8.56 -40.32 -23.76
C HIS A 213 -8.17 -41.45 -22.80
N SER A 214 -7.41 -42.45 -23.28
CA SER A 214 -6.86 -43.52 -22.42
C SER A 214 -5.94 -42.97 -21.32
N LEU A 215 -5.10 -41.98 -21.64
CA LEU A 215 -4.27 -41.25 -20.68
C LEU A 215 -5.09 -40.49 -19.62
N LYS A 216 -6.30 -40.01 -19.96
CA LYS A 216 -7.19 -39.33 -19.02
C LYS A 216 -7.91 -40.30 -18.08
N GLU A 217 -8.48 -41.38 -18.63
CA GLU A 217 -9.39 -42.25 -17.88
C GLU A 217 -8.69 -43.41 -17.15
N LYS A 218 -7.55 -43.90 -17.67
CA LYS A 218 -6.91 -45.16 -17.20
C LYS A 218 -5.55 -45.00 -16.54
N ALA A 219 -4.79 -43.95 -16.87
CA ALA A 219 -3.47 -43.73 -16.28
C ALA A 219 -3.58 -42.95 -14.95
N PRO A 220 -2.90 -43.38 -13.86
CA PRO A 220 -2.79 -42.57 -12.65
C PRO A 220 -2.16 -41.21 -12.98
N LEU A 221 -2.78 -40.12 -12.52
CA LEU A 221 -2.48 -38.76 -12.97
C LEU A 221 -0.99 -38.38 -12.88
N ASP A 222 -0.33 -38.73 -11.77
CA ASP A 222 1.09 -38.45 -11.55
C ASP A 222 2.01 -39.19 -12.54
N THR A 223 1.58 -40.36 -13.06
CA THR A 223 2.28 -41.12 -14.10
C THR A 223 1.88 -40.70 -15.53
N ALA A 224 0.67 -40.16 -15.72
CA ALA A 224 0.16 -39.76 -17.02
C ALA A 224 0.94 -38.57 -17.62
N ARG A 225 1.58 -37.75 -16.77
CA ARG A 225 2.44 -36.61 -17.13
C ARG A 225 3.29 -36.85 -18.38
N ASP A 226 4.21 -37.80 -18.33
CA ASP A 226 5.22 -37.96 -19.37
C ASP A 226 4.58 -38.52 -20.66
N GLY A 227 3.47 -39.24 -20.54
CA GLY A 227 2.62 -39.65 -21.65
C GLY A 227 1.93 -38.47 -22.35
N PHE A 228 1.32 -37.55 -21.61
CA PHE A 228 0.76 -36.31 -22.17
C PHE A 228 1.84 -35.49 -22.89
N PHE A 229 3.02 -35.27 -22.28
CA PHE A 229 4.12 -34.56 -22.95
C PHE A 229 4.80 -35.35 -24.07
N ALA A 230 4.65 -36.68 -24.14
CA ALA A 230 4.98 -37.45 -25.33
C ALA A 230 3.96 -37.18 -26.46
N MET A 231 2.66 -37.20 -26.17
CA MET A 231 1.62 -36.96 -27.18
C MET A 231 1.63 -35.52 -27.71
N TYR A 232 1.95 -34.53 -26.88
CA TYR A 232 2.15 -33.14 -27.34
C TYR A 232 3.33 -33.00 -28.31
N ARG A 233 4.39 -33.80 -28.14
CA ARG A 233 5.49 -33.87 -29.11
C ARG A 233 5.05 -34.55 -30.40
N GLU A 234 4.39 -35.69 -30.33
CA GLU A 234 3.89 -36.41 -31.52
C GLU A 234 2.92 -35.55 -32.34
N LEU A 235 1.95 -34.89 -31.69
CA LEU A 235 1.01 -33.97 -32.34
C LEU A 235 1.74 -32.81 -33.04
N SER A 236 2.70 -32.18 -32.36
CA SER A 236 3.47 -31.08 -32.94
C SER A 236 4.42 -31.48 -34.07
N ILE A 237 4.86 -32.74 -34.12
CA ILE A 237 5.79 -33.22 -35.16
C ILE A 237 5.01 -33.73 -36.37
N ARG A 238 3.99 -34.56 -36.14
CA ARG A 238 3.29 -35.31 -37.19
C ARG A 238 2.36 -34.42 -38.01
N PHE A 239 1.68 -33.47 -37.36
CA PHE A 239 0.70 -32.57 -37.98
C PHE A 239 1.28 -31.17 -38.24
N PHE A 240 2.62 -31.04 -38.31
CA PHE A 240 3.33 -29.75 -38.40
C PHE A 240 3.00 -28.95 -39.68
N ASP A 241 2.93 -29.63 -40.82
CA ASP A 241 2.65 -29.05 -42.14
C ASP A 241 1.15 -29.11 -42.53
N GLU A 242 0.29 -29.63 -41.63
CA GLU A 242 -1.15 -29.80 -41.88
C GLU A 242 -1.98 -28.62 -41.36
N ASP A 243 -3.29 -28.59 -41.67
CA ASP A 243 -4.18 -27.54 -41.14
C ASP A 243 -4.35 -27.75 -39.62
N PRO A 244 -3.91 -26.81 -38.76
CA PRO A 244 -4.04 -26.95 -37.31
C PRO A 244 -5.49 -26.94 -36.83
N SER A 245 -6.48 -26.74 -37.71
CA SER A 245 -7.91 -26.87 -37.41
C SER A 245 -8.30 -28.23 -36.84
N GLU A 246 -7.71 -29.34 -37.30
CA GLU A 246 -8.04 -30.68 -36.74
C GLU A 246 -7.50 -30.85 -35.32
N VAL A 247 -6.23 -30.47 -35.11
CA VAL A 247 -5.61 -30.43 -33.77
C VAL A 247 -6.37 -29.48 -32.84
N ARG A 248 -6.81 -28.31 -33.33
CA ARG A 248 -7.66 -27.38 -32.58
C ARG A 248 -9.01 -28.01 -32.21
N ASN A 249 -9.64 -28.77 -33.11
CA ASN A 249 -10.91 -29.43 -32.84
C ASN A 249 -10.78 -30.48 -31.73
N LEU A 250 -9.71 -31.30 -31.76
CA LEU A 250 -9.39 -32.25 -30.68
C LEU A 250 -9.32 -31.53 -29.32
N PHE A 251 -8.53 -30.47 -29.19
CA PHE A 251 -8.44 -29.69 -27.94
C PHE A 251 -9.70 -28.86 -27.62
N CYS A 252 -10.58 -28.58 -28.59
CA CYS A 252 -11.88 -27.94 -28.36
C CYS A 252 -12.92 -28.88 -27.77
N ASN A 253 -12.90 -30.14 -28.19
CA ASN A 253 -13.90 -31.14 -27.84
C ASN A 253 -13.51 -31.94 -26.59
N SER A 254 -12.21 -32.05 -26.29
CA SER A 254 -11.67 -32.80 -25.15
C SER A 254 -11.00 -31.90 -24.10
N GLU A 255 -10.93 -32.42 -22.87
CA GLU A 255 -9.99 -31.92 -21.86
C GLU A 255 -8.68 -32.71 -22.01
N ALA A 256 -7.75 -32.20 -22.83
CA ALA A 256 -6.49 -32.86 -23.15
C ALA A 256 -5.24 -32.11 -22.64
N VAL A 257 -5.39 -31.06 -21.81
CA VAL A 257 -4.27 -30.24 -21.32
C VAL A 257 -3.89 -30.60 -19.89
N TYR A 258 -2.70 -31.18 -19.70
CA TYR A 258 -2.16 -31.61 -18.42
C TYR A 258 -1.40 -30.46 -17.74
N ILE A 259 -1.88 -30.04 -16.58
CA ILE A 259 -1.23 -29.05 -15.71
C ILE A 259 -0.42 -29.80 -14.66
N PRO A 260 0.92 -29.69 -14.64
CA PRO A 260 1.76 -30.33 -13.63
C PRO A 260 1.47 -29.83 -12.21
N ALA A 261 1.75 -30.70 -11.22
CA ALA A 261 1.66 -30.34 -9.82
C ALA A 261 2.64 -29.22 -9.44
N THR A 262 2.28 -28.44 -8.43
CA THR A 262 3.16 -27.43 -7.80
C THR A 262 3.08 -27.59 -6.28
N GLN A 263 3.97 -26.94 -5.53
CA GLN A 263 3.97 -26.98 -4.06
C GLN A 263 2.62 -26.60 -3.41
N THR A 264 1.75 -25.88 -4.12
CA THR A 264 0.44 -25.43 -3.64
C THR A 264 -0.77 -26.09 -4.32
N ARG A 265 -0.58 -26.92 -5.36
CA ARG A 265 -1.69 -27.57 -6.09
C ARG A 265 -1.31 -28.95 -6.64
N PRO A 266 -2.19 -29.96 -6.54
CA PRO A 266 -2.02 -31.21 -7.27
C PRO A 266 -2.11 -30.97 -8.79
N ALA A 267 -1.59 -31.92 -9.57
CA ALA A 267 -1.76 -31.96 -11.01
C ALA A 267 -3.27 -32.02 -11.39
N ARG A 268 -3.58 -31.73 -12.66
CA ARG A 268 -4.93 -31.90 -13.24
C ARG A 268 -4.92 -31.87 -14.75
N ILE A 269 -5.95 -32.44 -15.35
CA ILE A 269 -6.26 -32.27 -16.76
C ILE A 269 -7.34 -31.18 -16.90
N THR A 270 -7.31 -30.40 -17.98
CA THR A 270 -8.27 -29.32 -18.26
C THR A 270 -8.42 -29.05 -19.77
N SER A 271 -9.36 -28.19 -20.14
CA SER A 271 -9.48 -27.67 -21.52
C SER A 271 -8.49 -26.53 -21.76
N TYR A 272 -7.92 -26.46 -22.96
CA TYR A 272 -7.00 -25.38 -23.36
C TYR A 272 -7.60 -23.96 -23.23
N ARG A 273 -8.94 -23.84 -23.22
CA ARG A 273 -9.64 -22.56 -23.01
C ARG A 273 -9.52 -22.00 -21.59
N GLN A 274 -9.12 -22.83 -20.62
CA GLN A 274 -8.77 -22.39 -19.27
C GLN A 274 -7.28 -22.05 -19.13
N CYS A 275 -6.51 -22.14 -20.21
CA CYS A 275 -5.07 -21.89 -20.20
C CYS A 275 -4.73 -20.52 -20.80
N VAL A 276 -3.63 -19.96 -20.33
CA VAL A 276 -2.92 -18.83 -20.95
C VAL A 276 -1.45 -19.23 -21.10
N TRP A 277 -0.69 -18.61 -22.00
CA TRP A 277 0.70 -18.98 -22.22
C TRP A 277 1.58 -18.42 -21.10
N ARG A 278 1.84 -17.11 -21.08
CA ARG A 278 2.36 -16.38 -19.92
C ARG A 278 1.23 -15.83 -19.05
N GLY A 279 1.55 -15.52 -17.79
CA GLY A 279 0.70 -14.83 -16.81
C GLY A 279 1.38 -14.85 -15.45
N ASN A 280 0.75 -14.26 -14.44
CA ASN A 280 1.27 -14.23 -13.07
C ASN A 280 0.81 -15.45 -12.23
N HIS A 281 1.66 -15.91 -11.30
CA HIS A 281 1.41 -17.10 -10.47
C HIS A 281 0.23 -16.92 -9.51
N CYS A 282 -0.27 -15.70 -9.33
CA CYS A 282 -1.49 -15.39 -8.58
C CYS A 282 -2.78 -15.90 -9.26
N LEU A 283 -2.76 -16.29 -10.54
CA LEU A 283 -3.94 -16.83 -11.23
C LEU A 283 -4.42 -18.15 -10.60
N ARG A 284 -5.74 -18.31 -10.41
CA ARG A 284 -6.42 -19.52 -9.93
C ARG A 284 -7.51 -19.97 -10.90
N ASN A 285 -8.16 -19.03 -11.57
CA ASN A 285 -9.22 -19.27 -12.56
C ASN A 285 -8.67 -19.82 -13.89
N LYS A 286 -7.49 -19.33 -14.32
CA LYS A 286 -6.78 -19.82 -15.52
C LYS A 286 -5.37 -20.34 -15.18
N TYR A 287 -4.82 -21.15 -16.07
CA TYR A 287 -3.53 -21.84 -15.91
C TYR A 287 -2.46 -21.28 -16.85
N PRO A 288 -1.44 -20.56 -16.34
CA PRO A 288 -0.33 -20.05 -17.14
C PRO A 288 0.70 -21.16 -17.44
N LEU A 289 0.66 -21.70 -18.65
CA LEU A 289 1.43 -22.89 -19.05
C LEU A 289 2.95 -22.67 -18.99
N ALA A 290 3.43 -21.49 -19.40
CA ALA A 290 4.87 -21.18 -19.52
C ALA A 290 5.61 -20.99 -18.18
N MET A 291 4.97 -21.29 -17.03
CA MET A 291 5.66 -21.45 -15.73
C MET A 291 6.23 -22.85 -15.53
N HIS A 292 5.69 -23.83 -16.25
CA HIS A 292 6.07 -25.23 -16.14
C HIS A 292 7.20 -25.53 -17.12
N GLN A 293 8.31 -26.07 -16.64
CA GLN A 293 9.51 -26.39 -17.45
C GLN A 293 9.17 -27.33 -18.61
N GLU A 294 8.23 -28.24 -18.38
CA GLU A 294 7.69 -29.19 -19.35
C GLU A 294 7.05 -28.50 -20.58
N TYR A 295 6.55 -27.28 -20.39
CA TYR A 295 5.99 -26.42 -21.44
C TYR A 295 7.01 -25.44 -22.02
N SER A 296 7.90 -24.85 -21.20
CA SER A 296 8.85 -23.83 -21.68
C SER A 296 10.06 -24.40 -22.42
N ASP A 297 10.56 -25.56 -21.99
CA ASP A 297 11.90 -26.04 -22.36
C ASP A 297 11.87 -26.95 -23.61
N ASN A 298 10.66 -27.34 -24.04
CA ASN A 298 10.42 -28.28 -25.14
C ASN A 298 9.82 -27.54 -26.35
N PRO A 299 10.59 -27.29 -27.43
CA PRO A 299 10.17 -26.41 -28.51
C PRO A 299 8.93 -26.91 -29.27
N ASN A 300 8.69 -28.22 -29.28
CA ASN A 300 7.52 -28.82 -29.93
C ASN A 300 6.25 -28.59 -29.08
N VAL A 301 6.37 -28.62 -27.75
CA VAL A 301 5.25 -28.27 -26.85
C VAL A 301 4.96 -26.77 -26.91
N VAL A 302 6.00 -25.91 -26.99
CA VAL A 302 5.83 -24.48 -27.28
C VAL A 302 5.11 -24.27 -28.61
N HIS A 303 5.51 -24.99 -29.67
CA HIS A 303 4.89 -24.87 -30.99
C HIS A 303 3.42 -25.30 -30.97
N LEU A 304 3.09 -26.47 -30.42
CA LEU A 304 1.69 -26.93 -30.30
C LEU A 304 0.82 -25.89 -29.59
N PHE A 305 1.21 -25.45 -28.39
CA PHE A 305 0.34 -24.59 -27.59
C PHE A 305 0.34 -23.13 -28.04
N LYS A 306 1.49 -22.56 -28.42
CA LYS A 306 1.57 -21.13 -28.81
C LYS A 306 1.32 -20.88 -30.29
N ASN A 307 1.76 -21.76 -31.19
CA ASN A 307 1.60 -21.59 -32.63
C ASN A 307 0.38 -22.33 -33.18
N MET A 308 0.28 -23.65 -32.97
CA MET A 308 -0.82 -24.44 -33.55
C MET A 308 -2.16 -24.14 -32.89
N LEU A 309 -2.24 -24.07 -31.55
CA LEU A 309 -3.47 -23.79 -30.79
C LEU A 309 -3.71 -22.30 -30.52
N CYS A 310 -2.72 -21.43 -30.74
CA CYS A 310 -2.77 -19.99 -30.41
C CYS A 310 -3.23 -19.67 -28.97
N VAL A 311 -2.73 -20.38 -27.96
CA VAL A 311 -2.95 -20.00 -26.56
C VAL A 311 -2.30 -18.63 -26.29
N ALA A 312 -3.14 -17.64 -25.98
CA ALA A 312 -2.71 -16.26 -25.75
C ALA A 312 -2.03 -16.09 -24.39
N ASP A 313 -1.16 -15.08 -24.29
CA ASP A 313 -0.63 -14.59 -23.00
C ASP A 313 -1.77 -13.91 -22.18
N ALA A 314 -1.63 -13.84 -20.85
CA ALA A 314 -2.59 -13.19 -19.96
C ALA A 314 -2.71 -11.68 -20.26
N SER A 315 -3.89 -11.12 -19.98
CA SER A 315 -4.26 -9.73 -20.25
C SER A 315 -5.20 -9.18 -19.18
N ILE A 316 -5.45 -7.87 -19.19
CA ILE A 316 -6.46 -7.16 -18.37
C ILE A 316 -7.72 -8.00 -18.13
N THR A 317 -8.34 -8.55 -19.17
CA THR A 317 -9.58 -9.34 -19.06
C THR A 317 -9.39 -10.60 -18.19
N THR A 318 -8.27 -11.31 -18.34
CA THR A 318 -7.94 -12.49 -17.51
C THR A 318 -7.72 -12.10 -16.04
N TYR A 319 -7.10 -10.95 -15.77
CA TYR A 319 -6.92 -10.46 -14.41
C TYR A 319 -8.20 -9.91 -13.77
N LEU A 320 -9.10 -9.29 -14.56
CA LEU A 320 -10.45 -8.92 -14.12
C LEU A 320 -11.35 -10.14 -13.86
N GLU A 321 -11.21 -11.20 -14.64
CA GLU A 321 -11.87 -12.50 -14.39
C GLU A 321 -11.34 -13.16 -13.11
N GLU A 322 -10.03 -13.09 -12.85
CA GLU A 322 -9.43 -13.58 -11.60
C GLU A 322 -9.95 -12.81 -10.37
N LEU A 323 -10.06 -11.47 -10.41
CA LEU A 323 -10.68 -10.71 -9.30
C LEU A 323 -12.14 -11.13 -9.06
N GLN A 324 -12.91 -11.37 -10.12
CA GLN A 324 -14.28 -11.90 -10.00
C GLN A 324 -14.33 -13.33 -9.44
N TYR A 325 -13.34 -14.16 -9.75
CA TYR A 325 -13.19 -15.51 -9.19
C TYR A 325 -12.88 -15.44 -7.68
N ARG A 326 -11.89 -14.64 -7.26
CA ARG A 326 -11.54 -14.39 -5.84
C ARG A 326 -12.67 -13.77 -5.03
N LYS A 327 -13.54 -12.98 -5.67
CA LYS A 327 -14.78 -12.46 -5.05
C LYS A 327 -15.83 -13.55 -4.79
N LYS A 328 -15.88 -14.62 -5.60
CA LYS A 328 -16.80 -15.76 -5.44
C LYS A 328 -16.27 -16.83 -4.49
N PHE A 329 -14.96 -17.07 -4.51
CA PHE A 329 -14.28 -18.09 -3.71
C PHE A 329 -13.30 -17.40 -2.74
N PRO A 330 -13.72 -17.13 -1.49
CA PRO A 330 -12.99 -16.27 -0.56
C PRO A 330 -11.79 -16.96 0.13
N ASP A 331 -10.90 -17.55 -0.66
CA ASP A 331 -9.53 -17.89 -0.26
C ASP A 331 -8.57 -16.86 -0.91
N VAL A 332 -8.36 -15.76 -0.18
CA VAL A 332 -7.82 -14.50 -0.69
C VAL A 332 -6.62 -14.08 0.14
N LEU A 333 -5.47 -14.61 -0.25
CA LEU A 333 -4.18 -14.06 0.16
C LEU A 333 -4.08 -12.62 -0.38
N LEU A 334 -3.71 -11.67 0.48
CA LEU A 334 -3.59 -10.26 0.08
C LEU A 334 -2.46 -10.06 -0.94
N GLU A 335 -1.42 -10.90 -0.88
CA GLU A 335 -0.29 -10.91 -1.79
C GLU A 335 -0.70 -11.35 -3.21
N ASP A 336 -1.60 -12.33 -3.36
CA ASP A 336 -2.18 -12.71 -4.65
C ASP A 336 -2.92 -11.51 -5.28
N LEU A 337 -3.79 -10.82 -4.51
CA LEU A 337 -4.48 -9.62 -4.98
C LEU A 337 -3.48 -8.51 -5.35
N TYR A 338 -2.42 -8.34 -4.57
CA TYR A 338 -1.39 -7.36 -4.81
C TYR A 338 -0.60 -7.64 -6.10
N SER A 339 -0.41 -8.91 -6.48
CA SER A 339 0.12 -9.27 -7.80
C SER A 339 -0.89 -8.96 -8.90
N ILE A 340 -2.17 -9.34 -8.75
CA ILE A 340 -3.22 -9.07 -9.75
C ILE A 340 -3.40 -7.56 -10.00
N TYR A 341 -3.43 -6.74 -8.95
CA TYR A 341 -3.46 -5.27 -9.09
C TYR A 341 -2.15 -4.68 -9.63
N GLY A 342 -1.03 -5.41 -9.56
CA GLY A 342 0.25 -5.01 -10.15
C GLY A 342 0.20 -5.10 -11.67
N GLU A 343 -0.10 -6.30 -12.18
CA GLU A 343 -0.27 -6.57 -13.62
C GLU A 343 -1.32 -5.63 -14.24
N LEU A 344 -2.46 -5.45 -13.57
CA LEU A 344 -3.49 -4.49 -13.97
C LEU A 344 -2.98 -3.04 -13.95
N SER A 345 -2.16 -2.65 -12.96
CA SER A 345 -1.64 -1.28 -12.89
C SER A 345 -0.60 -0.99 -13.96
N GLU A 346 0.18 -1.98 -14.40
CA GLU A 346 1.15 -1.79 -15.48
C GLU A 346 0.42 -1.62 -16.82
N GLU A 347 -0.42 -2.59 -17.21
CA GLU A 347 -1.14 -2.57 -18.50
C GLU A 347 -2.17 -1.41 -18.62
N LEU A 348 -2.79 -0.98 -17.51
CA LEU A 348 -3.76 0.12 -17.52
C LEU A 348 -3.14 1.53 -17.49
N LEU A 349 -1.89 1.68 -17.04
CA LEU A 349 -1.21 2.99 -17.00
C LEU A 349 -0.64 3.43 -18.36
N GLU A 350 -0.33 2.49 -19.25
CA GLU A 350 0.01 2.80 -20.64
C GLU A 350 -1.19 3.37 -21.42
N GLY A 351 -2.39 2.93 -21.06
CA GLY A 351 -3.67 3.47 -21.53
C GLY A 351 -4.14 2.92 -22.87
N GLY A 352 -5.46 2.82 -23.06
CA GLY A 352 -6.04 2.39 -24.33
C GLY A 352 -7.54 2.12 -24.26
N ALA A 353 -8.09 1.48 -25.30
CA ALA A 353 -9.51 1.15 -25.38
C ALA A 353 -9.99 0.23 -24.25
N LEU A 354 -9.11 -0.61 -23.70
CA LEU A 354 -9.40 -1.49 -22.57
C LEU A 354 -9.45 -0.76 -21.22
N THR A 355 -8.91 0.46 -21.11
CA THR A 355 -8.92 1.21 -19.84
C THR A 355 -10.34 1.53 -19.39
N THR A 356 -11.20 2.01 -20.30
CA THR A 356 -12.62 2.27 -20.01
C THR A 356 -13.36 1.00 -19.59
N TYR A 357 -13.14 -0.10 -20.31
CA TYR A 357 -13.74 -1.40 -19.98
C TYR A 357 -13.33 -1.90 -18.59
N ALA A 358 -12.05 -1.74 -18.21
CA ALA A 358 -11.60 -2.07 -16.87
C ALA A 358 -12.25 -1.18 -15.80
N CYS A 359 -12.32 0.14 -16.02
CA CYS A 359 -13.02 1.06 -15.12
C CYS A 359 -14.49 0.66 -14.92
N ASP A 360 -15.23 0.37 -15.99
CA ASP A 360 -16.62 -0.07 -15.93
C ASP A 360 -16.76 -1.38 -15.12
N MET A 361 -15.86 -2.35 -15.34
CA MET A 361 -15.84 -3.61 -14.59
C MET A 361 -15.50 -3.41 -13.10
N PHE A 362 -14.58 -2.50 -12.76
CA PHE A 362 -14.26 -2.16 -11.37
C PHE A 362 -15.46 -1.58 -10.62
N HIS A 363 -16.26 -0.72 -11.26
CA HIS A 363 -17.48 -0.16 -10.66
C HIS A 363 -18.61 -1.19 -10.59
N LYS A 364 -18.92 -1.85 -11.71
CA LYS A 364 -20.01 -2.83 -11.85
C LYS A 364 -19.81 -4.04 -10.95
N GLU A 365 -18.65 -4.68 -11.03
CA GLU A 365 -18.35 -5.91 -10.30
C GLU A 365 -17.68 -5.66 -8.94
N LYS A 366 -17.51 -4.39 -8.52
CA LYS A 366 -16.99 -4.02 -7.20
C LYS A 366 -15.63 -4.66 -6.88
N LEU A 367 -14.64 -4.41 -7.73
CA LEU A 367 -13.37 -5.16 -7.75
C LEU A 367 -12.26 -4.59 -6.83
N ILE A 368 -12.61 -3.77 -5.83
CA ILE A 368 -11.68 -3.34 -4.77
C ILE A 368 -11.98 -4.14 -3.50
N TYR A 369 -10.98 -4.82 -2.94
CA TYR A 369 -11.12 -5.56 -1.69
C TYR A 369 -10.76 -4.70 -0.47
N ILE A 370 -11.48 -4.90 0.65
CA ILE A 370 -11.25 -4.23 1.93
C ILE A 370 -10.96 -5.31 3.00
N PRO A 371 -9.69 -5.74 3.19
CA PRO A 371 -9.30 -6.80 4.13
C PRO A 371 -9.78 -6.61 5.58
N THR A 372 -9.89 -5.36 6.05
CA THR A 372 -10.37 -5.04 7.41
C THR A 372 -11.86 -5.34 7.61
N GLN A 373 -12.63 -5.47 6.53
CA GLN A 373 -14.05 -5.85 6.54
C GLN A 373 -14.34 -7.15 5.78
N ARG A 374 -13.31 -7.75 5.15
CA ARG A 374 -13.41 -8.91 4.24
C ARG A 374 -14.46 -8.71 3.13
N SER A 375 -14.62 -7.47 2.66
CA SER A 375 -15.69 -7.07 1.73
C SER A 375 -15.13 -6.54 0.40
N TRP A 376 -15.94 -6.62 -0.65
CA TRP A 376 -15.63 -6.15 -2.00
C TRP A 376 -16.52 -4.94 -2.34
N VAL A 377 -15.92 -3.85 -2.83
CA VAL A 377 -16.54 -2.52 -2.96
C VAL A 377 -16.21 -1.86 -4.32
N SER A 378 -17.02 -0.90 -4.74
CA SER A 378 -16.73 -0.08 -5.94
C SER A 378 -15.81 1.11 -5.61
N PRO A 379 -15.18 1.75 -6.62
CA PRO A 379 -14.38 2.97 -6.43
C PRO A 379 -15.15 4.11 -5.72
N ASP A 380 -16.45 4.26 -5.96
CA ASP A 380 -17.31 5.28 -5.33
C ASP A 380 -17.38 5.12 -3.80
N GLN A 381 -17.24 3.88 -3.32
CA GLN A 381 -17.25 3.55 -1.89
C GLN A 381 -15.88 3.80 -1.22
N CYS A 382 -14.86 4.21 -1.98
CA CYS A 382 -13.50 4.42 -1.52
C CYS A 382 -13.12 5.91 -1.48
N ILE A 383 -12.09 6.23 -0.70
CA ILE A 383 -11.48 7.57 -0.63
C ILE A 383 -9.96 7.39 -0.48
N TRP A 384 -9.16 8.22 -1.15
CA TRP A 384 -7.69 8.17 -1.11
C TRP A 384 -7.16 8.80 0.18
N ALA A 385 -7.34 8.09 1.30
CA ALA A 385 -7.02 8.54 2.64
C ALA A 385 -6.45 7.43 3.53
N ALA A 386 -5.68 7.82 4.55
CA ALA A 386 -5.03 6.91 5.49
C ALA A 386 -5.92 6.47 6.66
N ALA A 387 -6.92 7.27 7.03
CA ALA A 387 -7.90 6.88 8.05
C ALA A 387 -8.90 5.88 7.44
N SER A 388 -9.13 4.76 8.12
CA SER A 388 -9.85 3.58 7.58
C SER A 388 -11.26 3.86 7.04
N LYS A 389 -11.93 4.90 7.54
CA LYS A 389 -13.22 5.38 7.01
C LYS A 389 -13.35 6.89 7.19
N ILE A 390 -13.77 7.61 6.14
CA ILE A 390 -14.07 9.06 6.18
C ILE A 390 -15.33 9.33 5.34
N GLY A 391 -16.29 10.08 5.88
CA GLY A 391 -17.49 10.52 5.16
C GLY A 391 -18.44 9.39 4.75
N GLY A 392 -18.24 8.19 5.28
CA GLY A 392 -18.93 6.95 4.89
C GLY A 392 -18.11 6.06 3.93
N GLN A 393 -17.08 6.60 3.27
CA GLN A 393 -16.21 5.90 2.32
C GLN A 393 -14.98 5.27 3.01
N PHE A 394 -14.42 4.21 2.42
CA PHE A 394 -13.26 3.48 2.94
C PHE A 394 -11.94 4.13 2.55
N GLY A 395 -11.09 4.44 3.53
CA GLY A 395 -9.75 4.96 3.29
C GLY A 395 -8.79 3.85 2.88
N ILE A 396 -8.27 3.92 1.65
CA ILE A 396 -7.47 2.84 1.05
C ILE A 396 -5.98 3.16 0.84
N SER A 397 -5.54 4.42 1.00
CA SER A 397 -4.22 4.84 0.52
C SER A 397 -3.04 4.24 1.30
N THR A 398 -3.20 3.96 2.60
CA THR A 398 -2.17 3.27 3.41
C THR A 398 -1.97 1.81 3.01
N MET A 399 -3.00 1.17 2.44
CA MET A 399 -2.96 -0.25 2.05
C MET A 399 -2.48 -0.40 0.61
N TYR A 400 -3.06 0.36 -0.29
CA TYR A 400 -2.84 0.25 -1.73
C TYR A 400 -1.93 1.36 -2.30
N SER A 401 -1.07 1.96 -1.46
CA SER A 401 -0.17 3.07 -1.82
C SER A 401 0.62 2.84 -3.11
N ARG A 402 1.15 1.62 -3.29
CA ARG A 402 1.90 1.21 -4.49
C ARG A 402 1.10 1.18 -5.80
N PHE A 403 -0.23 1.36 -5.72
CA PHE A 403 -1.15 1.39 -6.85
C PHE A 403 -1.84 2.76 -7.00
N GLU A 404 -1.25 3.86 -6.49
CA GLU A 404 -1.83 5.21 -6.61
C GLU A 404 -2.17 5.58 -8.07
N GLY A 405 -1.35 5.15 -9.04
CA GLY A 405 -1.61 5.33 -10.48
C GLY A 405 -2.91 4.66 -10.93
N LEU A 406 -3.10 3.37 -10.65
CA LEU A 406 -4.33 2.64 -10.97
C LEU A 406 -5.54 3.21 -10.22
N LEU A 407 -5.42 3.42 -8.91
CA LEU A 407 -6.57 3.69 -8.06
C LEU A 407 -6.99 5.17 -8.04
N ARG A 408 -6.03 6.09 -8.01
CA ARG A 408 -6.30 7.54 -8.03
C ARG A 408 -6.27 8.13 -9.44
N GLY A 409 -5.45 7.58 -10.34
CA GLY A 409 -5.37 7.99 -11.74
C GLY A 409 -6.47 7.36 -12.59
N VAL A 410 -6.38 6.04 -12.81
CA VAL A 410 -7.28 5.31 -13.74
C VAL A 410 -8.71 5.19 -13.19
N LEU A 411 -8.87 4.74 -11.93
CA LEU A 411 -10.20 4.60 -11.29
C LEU A 411 -10.71 5.90 -10.64
N ASN A 412 -9.96 7.00 -10.72
CA ASN A 412 -10.36 8.35 -10.26
C ASN A 412 -10.90 8.40 -8.80
N ILE A 413 -10.33 7.61 -7.88
CA ILE A 413 -10.74 7.63 -6.46
C ILE A 413 -10.29 8.94 -5.80
N GLN A 414 -11.27 9.70 -5.29
CA GLN A 414 -11.05 11.07 -4.82
C GLN A 414 -10.28 11.14 -3.51
N ILE A 415 -9.55 12.25 -3.31
CA ILE A 415 -8.99 12.63 -2.00
C ILE A 415 -10.08 13.25 -1.09
N PRO A 416 -9.91 13.26 0.25
CA PRO A 416 -10.86 13.88 1.17
C PRO A 416 -11.10 15.36 0.86
N THR A 417 -12.35 15.71 0.56
CA THR A 417 -12.82 17.08 0.35
C THR A 417 -13.38 17.70 1.64
N ILE A 418 -13.65 19.00 1.63
CA ILE A 418 -14.35 19.67 2.74
C ILE A 418 -15.71 18.98 2.97
N THR A 419 -16.47 18.70 1.90
CA THR A 419 -17.74 17.96 1.95
C THR A 419 -17.58 16.55 2.56
N THR A 420 -16.48 15.85 2.27
CA THR A 420 -16.16 14.55 2.88
C THR A 420 -16.03 14.67 4.41
N TYR A 421 -15.34 15.70 4.91
CA TYR A 421 -15.22 15.94 6.35
C TYR A 421 -16.50 16.48 6.99
N ILE A 422 -17.32 17.26 6.28
CA ILE A 422 -18.66 17.64 6.74
C ILE A 422 -19.54 16.39 6.94
N ASN A 423 -19.50 15.45 5.99
CA ASN A 423 -20.22 14.18 6.13
C ASN A 423 -19.63 13.29 7.23
N GLN A 424 -18.31 13.30 7.43
CA GLN A 424 -17.69 12.61 8.57
C GLN A 424 -18.18 13.18 9.92
N LEU A 425 -18.23 14.51 10.05
CA LEU A 425 -18.77 15.16 11.25
C LEU A 425 -20.24 14.81 11.46
N ARG A 426 -21.08 14.78 10.41
CA ARG A 426 -22.49 14.36 10.52
C ARG A 426 -22.63 12.93 11.04
N ILE A 427 -21.78 12.01 10.59
CA ILE A 427 -21.76 10.62 11.09
C ILE A 427 -21.34 10.59 12.56
N LEU A 428 -20.20 11.21 12.91
CA LEU A 428 -19.66 11.20 14.28
C LEU A 428 -20.57 11.88 15.31
N VAL A 429 -21.38 12.86 14.88
CA VAL A 429 -22.37 13.58 15.72
C VAL A 429 -23.68 12.79 15.88
N SER A 430 -23.93 11.81 15.02
CA SER A 430 -25.13 10.95 15.07
C SER A 430 -24.90 9.64 15.85
N ASP A 431 -23.64 9.27 16.09
CA ASP A 431 -23.26 8.02 16.76
C ASP A 431 -23.17 8.20 18.30
N GLN A 432 -23.22 7.10 19.05
CA GLN A 432 -23.28 7.13 20.52
C GLN A 432 -22.26 6.17 21.17
N PRO A 433 -21.36 6.67 22.04
CA PRO A 433 -21.15 8.06 22.45
C PRO A 433 -20.22 8.82 21.49
N ASN A 434 -20.59 10.06 21.14
CA ASN A 434 -19.81 11.00 20.32
C ASN A 434 -18.29 11.00 20.64
N ASP A 435 -17.45 10.45 19.76
CA ASP A 435 -16.00 10.50 19.94
C ASP A 435 -15.44 11.89 19.64
N ILE A 436 -15.22 12.65 20.71
CA ILE A 436 -14.59 13.98 20.69
C ILE A 436 -13.21 13.94 20.00
N THR A 437 -12.48 12.82 20.06
CA THR A 437 -11.16 12.67 19.45
C THR A 437 -11.26 12.62 17.92
N ALA A 438 -12.11 11.75 17.37
CA ALA A 438 -12.40 11.71 15.95
C ALA A 438 -13.05 13.00 15.43
N ILE A 439 -13.89 13.66 16.24
CA ILE A 439 -14.47 14.97 15.91
C ILE A 439 -13.38 16.05 15.80
N LYS A 440 -12.47 16.15 16.79
CA LYS A 440 -11.32 17.06 16.72
C LYS A 440 -10.43 16.77 15.51
N ALA A 441 -10.11 15.50 15.25
CA ALA A 441 -9.31 15.11 14.09
C ALA A 441 -9.99 15.54 12.77
N SER A 442 -11.31 15.36 12.66
CA SER A 442 -12.09 15.79 11.50
C SER A 442 -12.12 17.31 11.33
N ILE A 443 -12.21 18.08 12.43
CA ILE A 443 -12.11 19.55 12.43
C ILE A 443 -10.70 19.99 11.99
N HIS A 444 -9.64 19.34 12.49
CA HIS A 444 -8.25 19.61 12.10
C HIS A 444 -8.00 19.35 10.61
N SER A 445 -8.38 18.17 10.10
CA SER A 445 -8.21 17.83 8.68
C SER A 445 -9.07 18.74 7.78
N MET A 446 -10.27 19.13 8.19
CA MET A 446 -11.07 20.13 7.48
C MET A 446 -10.40 21.51 7.48
N GLY A 447 -9.81 21.94 8.60
CA GLY A 447 -9.08 23.20 8.70
C GLY A 447 -7.82 23.26 7.82
N GLN A 448 -7.13 22.13 7.62
CA GLN A 448 -5.98 22.03 6.72
C GLN A 448 -6.34 22.33 5.25
N LEU A 449 -7.58 22.03 4.83
CA LEU A 449 -8.08 22.34 3.48
C LEU A 449 -8.39 23.84 3.25
N ARG A 450 -8.25 24.69 4.28
CA ARG A 450 -8.50 26.14 4.23
C ARG A 450 -9.87 26.53 3.63
N PRO A 451 -10.99 25.97 4.13
CA PRO A 451 -12.33 26.21 3.61
C PRO A 451 -12.79 27.67 3.71
N SER A 452 -13.65 28.09 2.79
CA SER A 452 -14.37 29.36 2.83
C SER A 452 -15.63 29.30 3.71
N ALA A 453 -16.25 30.45 3.95
CA ALA A 453 -17.54 30.54 4.66
C ALA A 453 -18.73 29.96 3.87
N GLU A 454 -18.56 29.70 2.57
CA GLU A 454 -19.55 29.06 1.70
C GLU A 454 -19.46 27.53 1.78
N ASP A 455 -18.25 26.96 1.68
CA ASP A 455 -18.01 25.52 1.84
C ASP A 455 -18.58 24.98 3.18
N LEU A 456 -18.47 25.80 4.23
CA LEU A 456 -18.90 25.49 5.59
C LEU A 456 -20.41 25.65 5.83
N HIS A 457 -21.21 25.97 4.80
CA HIS A 457 -22.67 26.02 4.94
C HIS A 457 -23.24 24.71 5.51
N GLY A 458 -22.66 23.57 5.12
CA GLY A 458 -23.11 22.24 5.53
C GLY A 458 -22.98 21.89 7.01
N VAL A 459 -22.25 22.67 7.82
CA VAL A 459 -22.09 22.46 9.29
C VAL A 459 -22.83 23.45 10.17
N ARG A 460 -23.48 24.49 9.60
CA ARG A 460 -24.11 25.57 10.39
C ARG A 460 -25.15 25.07 11.40
N GLU A 461 -25.93 24.05 11.02
CA GLU A 461 -26.94 23.42 11.87
C GLU A 461 -26.44 22.25 12.73
N LEU A 462 -25.17 21.85 12.60
CA LEU A 462 -24.62 20.67 13.25
C LEU A 462 -24.12 20.99 14.66
N ARG A 463 -24.39 20.10 15.62
CA ARG A 463 -23.78 20.13 16.96
C ARG A 463 -22.43 19.42 16.91
N PHE A 464 -21.38 20.09 16.44
CA PHE A 464 -20.07 19.47 16.20
C PHE A 464 -18.90 20.08 16.99
N LEU A 465 -19.08 21.24 17.62
CA LEU A 465 -17.99 21.88 18.38
C LEU A 465 -17.88 21.26 19.78
N PRO A 466 -16.79 20.56 20.13
CA PRO A 466 -16.62 20.02 21.47
C PRO A 466 -16.39 21.17 22.46
N ILE A 467 -17.31 21.33 23.41
CA ILE A 467 -17.21 22.29 24.51
C ILE A 467 -17.09 21.55 25.86
N GLU A 468 -16.38 22.18 26.78
CA GLU A 468 -16.28 21.82 28.19
C GLU A 468 -17.08 22.85 29.00
N ARG A 469 -18.09 22.38 29.74
CA ARG A 469 -18.98 23.23 30.54
C ARG A 469 -18.30 23.63 31.86
N ALA A 470 -18.89 24.61 32.55
CA ALA A 470 -18.44 25.03 33.89
C ALA A 470 -18.43 23.88 34.94
N ASP A 471 -19.26 22.85 34.75
CA ASP A 471 -19.30 21.64 35.58
C ASP A 471 -18.26 20.56 35.18
N GLY A 472 -17.38 20.86 34.21
CA GLY A 472 -16.37 19.94 33.67
C GLY A 472 -16.92 18.89 32.69
N SER A 473 -18.23 18.81 32.47
CA SER A 473 -18.80 17.89 31.49
C SER A 473 -18.54 18.35 30.05
N LYS A 474 -18.35 17.39 29.16
CA LYS A 474 -18.06 17.65 27.74
C LYS A 474 -19.30 17.36 26.90
N MET A 475 -19.64 18.27 25.99
CA MET A 475 -20.79 18.15 25.08
C MET A 475 -20.49 18.80 23.73
N LEU A 476 -21.40 18.66 22.76
CA LEU A 476 -21.27 19.28 21.44
C LEU A 476 -22.21 20.48 21.25
N ALA A 477 -21.65 21.59 20.81
CA ALA A 477 -22.33 22.86 20.55
C ALA A 477 -22.57 23.11 19.05
N LYS A 478 -23.62 23.88 18.74
CA LYS A 478 -23.82 24.60 17.48
C LYS A 478 -22.99 25.89 17.47
N LEU A 479 -22.85 26.50 16.28
CA LEU A 479 -22.26 27.83 16.11
C LEU A 479 -23.03 28.98 16.83
N THR A 480 -24.23 28.70 17.33
CA THR A 480 -25.14 29.67 17.97
C THR A 480 -25.39 29.43 19.46
N ASP A 481 -24.83 28.35 20.05
CA ASP A 481 -24.90 28.16 21.50
C ASP A 481 -23.89 29.09 22.22
N ALA A 482 -24.14 29.45 23.48
CA ALA A 482 -23.23 30.31 24.23
C ALA A 482 -22.00 29.56 24.79
N PHE A 483 -20.84 29.75 24.16
CA PHE A 483 -19.54 29.27 24.63
C PHE A 483 -18.43 30.29 24.30
N PHE A 484 -17.22 30.06 24.78
CA PHE A 484 -16.07 30.96 24.62
C PHE A 484 -14.82 30.24 24.08
N ILE A 485 -14.04 30.92 23.25
CA ILE A 485 -12.77 30.41 22.70
C ILE A 485 -11.63 31.02 23.51
N ALA A 486 -10.92 30.18 24.28
CA ALA A 486 -9.82 30.61 25.13
C ALA A 486 -8.53 30.78 24.32
N ASP A 487 -8.11 32.03 24.13
CA ASP A 487 -6.99 32.42 23.27
C ASP A 487 -5.82 33.09 24.02
N ARG A 488 -6.00 33.42 25.30
CA ARG A 488 -4.93 33.85 26.22
C ARG A 488 -4.91 32.96 27.47
N ILE A 489 -3.71 32.55 27.89
CA ILE A 489 -3.50 31.69 29.08
C ILE A 489 -4.12 32.31 30.34
N GLU A 490 -4.10 33.64 30.45
CA GLU A 490 -4.72 34.40 31.54
C GLU A 490 -6.25 34.20 31.60
N TYR A 491 -6.95 34.32 30.46
CA TYR A 491 -8.41 34.18 30.44
C TYR A 491 -8.84 32.73 30.62
N GLN A 492 -8.09 31.77 30.04
CA GLN A 492 -8.32 30.35 30.27
C GLN A 492 -8.27 30.03 31.77
N ALA A 493 -7.20 30.45 32.46
CA ALA A 493 -7.05 30.23 33.90
C ALA A 493 -8.10 31.00 34.73
N ALA A 494 -8.41 32.26 34.39
CA ALA A 494 -9.36 33.07 35.14
C ALA A 494 -10.80 32.55 35.07
N PHE A 495 -11.21 31.94 33.95
CA PHE A 495 -12.58 31.46 33.71
C PHE A 495 -12.75 29.93 33.72
N HIS A 496 -11.69 29.15 33.95
CA HIS A 496 -11.80 27.69 34.06
C HIS A 496 -12.79 27.29 35.16
N GLY A 497 -13.67 26.31 34.86
CA GLY A 497 -14.78 25.92 35.74
C GLY A 497 -15.88 26.97 35.95
N LYS A 498 -15.88 28.10 35.23
CA LYS A 498 -16.88 29.18 35.37
C LYS A 498 -17.73 29.41 34.13
N VAL A 499 -17.24 29.04 32.94
CA VAL A 499 -17.93 29.25 31.65
C VAL A 499 -17.81 28.01 30.76
N SER A 500 -18.73 27.86 29.81
CA SER A 500 -18.56 26.89 28.73
C SER A 500 -17.44 27.34 27.78
N MET A 501 -16.37 26.56 27.67
CA MET A 501 -15.26 26.83 26.75
C MET A 501 -15.22 25.84 25.59
N LEU A 502 -14.76 26.28 24.43
CA LEU A 502 -14.34 25.39 23.35
C LEU A 502 -13.17 24.50 23.84
N ASN A 503 -13.36 23.18 23.87
CA ASN A 503 -12.37 22.22 24.35
C ASN A 503 -11.29 22.00 23.28
N PHE A 504 -10.39 22.96 23.12
CA PHE A 504 -9.18 22.87 22.28
C PHE A 504 -8.04 23.58 23.01
N SER A 505 -6.79 23.17 22.78
CA SER A 505 -5.61 23.87 23.32
C SER A 505 -5.42 25.23 22.62
N LEU A 506 -4.68 26.16 23.25
CA LEU A 506 -4.38 27.45 22.62
C LEU A 506 -3.60 27.29 21.31
N GLU A 507 -2.77 26.25 21.19
CA GLU A 507 -2.06 25.93 19.95
C GLU A 507 -3.02 25.41 18.87
N GLU A 508 -3.97 24.54 19.24
CA GLU A 508 -5.02 24.09 18.34
C GLU A 508 -5.90 25.27 17.88
N VAL A 509 -6.28 26.16 18.79
CA VAL A 509 -7.05 27.38 18.49
C VAL A 509 -6.29 28.31 17.56
N PHE A 510 -4.98 28.50 17.76
CA PHE A 510 -4.13 29.28 16.88
C PHE A 510 -4.04 28.67 15.47
N ARG A 511 -3.81 27.35 15.38
CA ARG A 511 -3.76 26.61 14.09
C ARG A 511 -5.11 26.65 13.35
N LEU A 512 -6.22 26.58 14.08
CA LEU A 512 -7.60 26.59 13.54
C LEU A 512 -8.20 28.00 13.38
N ARG A 513 -7.45 29.06 13.68
CA ARG A 513 -7.97 30.44 13.72
C ARG A 513 -8.78 30.82 12.48
N ARG A 514 -8.25 30.56 11.27
CA ARG A 514 -8.93 30.83 9.99
C ARG A 514 -10.23 30.05 9.81
N LEU A 515 -10.30 28.81 10.31
CA LEU A 515 -11.52 28.00 10.26
C LEU A 515 -12.58 28.60 11.19
N PHE A 516 -12.21 29.02 12.40
CA PHE A 516 -13.14 29.65 13.34
C PHE A 516 -13.57 31.05 12.87
N GLU A 517 -12.70 31.80 12.19
CA GLU A 517 -13.06 33.06 11.51
C GLU A 517 -14.05 32.80 10.34
N ALA A 518 -13.83 31.77 9.51
CA ALA A 518 -14.75 31.37 8.43
C ALA A 518 -16.11 30.82 8.95
N LEU A 519 -16.13 30.22 10.15
CA LEU A 519 -17.34 29.85 10.88
C LEU A 519 -18.02 31.03 11.61
N SER A 520 -17.50 32.26 11.44
CA SER A 520 -17.99 33.49 12.08
C SER A 520 -17.92 33.52 13.61
N LEU A 521 -17.04 32.72 14.22
CA LEU A 521 -16.85 32.62 15.67
C LEU A 521 -15.91 33.70 16.25
N GLY A 522 -15.52 34.72 15.47
CA GLY A 522 -14.58 35.76 15.87
C GLY A 522 -14.97 36.52 17.15
N ASN A 523 -16.27 36.64 17.43
CA ASN A 523 -16.83 37.26 18.63
C ASN A 523 -16.91 36.33 19.86
N HIS A 524 -16.56 35.04 19.72
CA HIS A 524 -16.48 34.08 20.84
C HIS A 524 -15.09 34.06 21.50
N TYR A 525 -14.07 34.65 20.87
CA TYR A 525 -12.71 34.75 21.42
C TYR A 525 -12.69 35.58 22.71
N MET A 526 -12.02 35.06 23.75
CA MET A 526 -11.99 35.73 25.05
C MET A 526 -11.31 37.10 24.98
N SER A 527 -10.28 37.29 24.16
CA SER A 527 -9.69 38.63 23.93
C SER A 527 -10.63 39.66 23.26
N VAL A 528 -11.78 39.24 22.73
CA VAL A 528 -12.83 40.11 22.18
C VAL A 528 -14.01 40.25 23.16
N ALA A 529 -14.31 39.21 23.93
CA ALA A 529 -15.46 39.16 24.85
C ALA A 529 -15.17 39.61 26.30
N VAL A 530 -13.89 39.84 26.65
CA VAL A 530 -13.46 40.29 28.00
C VAL A 530 -13.29 41.82 28.04
N GLN A 531 -13.95 42.46 29.00
CA GLN A 531 -13.65 43.82 29.45
C GLN A 531 -12.73 43.77 30.67
N GLU A 532 -11.65 44.55 30.67
CA GLU A 532 -10.67 44.56 31.77
C GLU A 532 -10.84 45.78 32.69
N ARG A 533 -10.68 45.59 34.01
CA ARG A 533 -10.69 46.68 35.01
C ARG A 533 -9.67 46.43 36.11
N THR A 534 -8.64 47.26 36.21
CA THR A 534 -7.69 47.20 37.34
C THR A 534 -8.20 47.99 38.54
N ILE A 535 -7.96 47.47 39.74
CA ILE A 535 -8.16 48.09 41.05
C ILE A 535 -6.79 48.13 41.75
N VAL A 536 -6.48 49.25 42.39
CA VAL A 536 -5.21 49.48 43.08
C VAL A 536 -5.23 48.79 44.45
N ARG A 537 -4.14 48.12 44.84
CA ARG A 537 -3.98 47.56 46.20
C ARG A 537 -2.76 48.20 46.87
N PHE A 538 -2.96 48.75 48.06
CA PHE A 538 -1.90 49.37 48.87
C PHE A 538 -1.07 50.45 48.11
N PRO A 539 -1.71 51.54 47.63
CA PRO A 539 -0.99 52.66 47.04
C PRO A 539 -0.06 53.33 48.06
N ALA A 540 1.05 53.91 47.60
CA ALA A 540 1.77 54.91 48.39
C ALA A 540 0.85 56.12 48.66
N PRO A 541 0.79 56.63 49.91
CA PRO A 541 -0.06 57.79 50.25
C PRO A 541 0.42 59.03 49.48
N GLU A 542 1.73 59.24 49.45
CA GLU A 542 2.37 60.30 48.67
C GLU A 542 2.69 59.85 47.23
N PRO A 543 2.70 60.77 46.26
CA PRO A 543 3.12 60.49 44.89
C PRO A 543 4.64 60.35 44.77
N SER A 544 5.09 59.58 43.79
CA SER A 544 6.51 59.41 43.49
C SER A 544 7.02 60.61 42.69
N SER A 545 7.75 61.52 43.36
CA SER A 545 8.19 62.80 42.78
C SER A 545 9.06 62.63 41.53
N SER A 546 9.97 61.66 41.52
CA SER A 546 10.86 61.37 40.39
C SER A 546 10.07 60.86 39.18
N LEU A 547 9.27 59.80 39.34
CA LEU A 547 8.44 59.26 38.26
C LEU A 547 7.42 60.29 37.75
N THR A 548 6.86 61.11 38.65
CA THR A 548 5.97 62.22 38.28
C THR A 548 6.68 63.26 37.43
N HIS A 549 7.91 63.66 37.79
CA HIS A 549 8.71 64.58 36.98
C HIS A 549 9.02 63.99 35.59
N THR A 550 9.43 62.72 35.51
CA THR A 550 9.68 62.02 34.24
C THR A 550 8.45 61.97 33.33
N PHE A 551 7.25 61.65 33.86
CA PHE A 551 6.04 61.59 33.03
C PHE A 551 5.51 62.97 32.62
N ARG A 552 5.74 64.02 33.42
CA ARG A 552 5.40 65.41 33.03
C ARG A 552 6.31 65.94 31.92
N LYS A 553 7.61 65.66 31.98
CA LYS A 553 8.55 65.90 30.87
C LYS A 553 8.08 65.21 29.57
N LYS A 554 7.59 63.98 29.69
CA LYS A 554 6.99 63.22 28.57
C LYS A 554 5.63 63.73 28.07
N ALA A 555 4.94 64.62 28.80
CA ALA A 555 3.56 65.03 28.50
C ALA A 555 3.38 65.70 27.13
N ARG A 556 4.34 66.53 26.68
CA ARG A 556 4.29 67.17 25.35
C ARG A 556 4.33 66.14 24.22
N HIS A 557 5.12 65.08 24.39
CA HIS A 557 5.28 64.01 23.39
C HIS A 557 4.09 63.05 23.39
N LEU A 558 3.53 62.73 24.56
CA LEU A 558 2.25 62.02 24.69
C LEU A 558 1.10 62.77 24.00
N TYR A 559 1.04 64.10 24.15
CA TYR A 559 0.07 64.94 23.46
C TYR A 559 0.32 65.02 21.94
N ARG A 560 1.59 65.12 21.50
CA ARG A 560 1.98 65.06 20.08
C ARG A 560 1.46 63.78 19.40
N CYS A 561 1.65 62.62 20.03
CA CYS A 561 1.14 61.35 19.51
C CYS A 561 -0.40 61.29 19.54
N ALA A 562 -1.05 61.77 20.59
CA ALA A 562 -2.51 61.79 20.68
C ALA A 562 -3.13 62.57 19.51
N VAL A 563 -2.64 63.78 19.22
CA VAL A 563 -3.14 64.63 18.12
C VAL A 563 -2.84 64.04 16.75
N HIS A 564 -1.74 63.31 16.57
CA HIS A 564 -1.46 62.63 15.31
C HIS A 564 -2.48 61.52 14.99
N TYR A 565 -2.86 60.72 16.00
CA TYR A 565 -3.80 59.60 15.80
C TYR A 565 -5.28 59.97 15.90
N ASP A 566 -5.62 61.07 16.57
CA ASP A 566 -7.00 61.57 16.67
C ASP A 566 -7.06 63.11 16.58
N ALA A 567 -6.62 63.62 15.42
CA ALA A 567 -6.70 65.05 15.09
C ALA A 567 -8.15 65.59 15.04
N GLY A 568 -9.16 64.72 15.02
CA GLY A 568 -10.57 65.10 14.93
C GLY A 568 -11.15 65.50 16.28
N ARG A 569 -11.19 64.57 17.25
CA ARG A 569 -11.79 64.83 18.58
C ARG A 569 -10.94 65.79 19.41
N LEU A 570 -9.62 65.81 19.21
CA LEU A 570 -8.72 66.69 19.96
C LEU A 570 -8.81 68.18 19.56
N GLN A 571 -9.59 68.55 18.54
CA GLN A 571 -9.89 69.96 18.25
C GLN A 571 -10.83 70.62 19.29
N SER A 572 -11.73 69.84 19.92
CA SER A 572 -12.64 70.37 20.96
C SER A 572 -12.09 70.17 22.38
N ASP A 573 -11.50 69.00 22.68
CA ASP A 573 -11.04 68.65 24.04
C ASP A 573 -9.51 68.73 24.23
N GLY A 574 -8.75 69.10 23.20
CA GLY A 574 -7.27 69.09 23.21
C GLY A 574 -6.65 69.91 24.35
N ALA A 575 -7.18 71.10 24.64
CA ALA A 575 -6.72 71.93 25.76
C ALA A 575 -6.97 71.28 27.14
N SER A 576 -8.04 70.51 27.28
CA SER A 576 -8.35 69.73 28.49
C SER A 576 -7.38 68.56 28.65
N ILE A 577 -7.20 67.77 27.59
CA ILE A 577 -6.32 66.60 27.57
C ILE A 577 -4.85 67.01 27.73
N ARG A 578 -4.39 68.08 27.06
CA ARG A 578 -3.05 68.67 27.23
C ARG A 578 -2.78 69.03 28.69
N ARG A 579 -3.69 69.79 29.31
CA ARG A 579 -3.58 70.18 30.73
C ARG A 579 -3.51 68.97 31.65
N ARG A 580 -4.31 67.94 31.39
CA ARG A 580 -4.37 66.71 32.21
C ARG A 580 -3.12 65.84 32.05
N LEU A 581 -2.50 65.80 30.86
CA LEU A 581 -1.19 65.18 30.65
C LEU A 581 -0.06 65.98 31.35
N GLN A 582 -0.05 67.30 31.22
CA GLN A 582 0.93 68.18 31.91
C GLN A 582 0.86 68.06 33.44
N HIS A 583 -0.31 67.73 33.99
CA HIS A 583 -0.54 67.57 35.43
C HIS A 583 -0.68 66.10 35.86
N ILE A 584 -0.02 65.15 35.17
CA ILE A 584 0.10 63.76 35.61
C ILE A 584 0.67 63.68 37.05
N ILE A 585 0.20 62.69 37.80
CA ILE A 585 0.72 62.30 39.11
C ILE A 585 0.95 60.78 39.10
N ILE A 586 2.16 60.33 39.41
CA ILE A 586 2.49 58.90 39.50
C ILE A 586 2.49 58.45 40.96
N HIS A 587 1.76 57.38 41.29
CA HIS A 587 1.81 56.72 42.61
C HIS A 587 2.38 55.30 42.49
N GLU A 588 3.22 54.89 43.44
CA GLU A 588 3.81 53.55 43.49
C GLU A 588 3.02 52.63 44.43
N SER A 589 2.38 51.60 43.85
CA SER A 589 1.51 50.67 44.56
C SER A 589 2.19 49.35 44.91
N HIS A 590 1.86 48.79 46.07
CA HIS A 590 2.26 47.44 46.47
C HIS A 590 1.22 46.40 46.00
N GLY A 591 1.07 46.33 44.67
CA GLY A 591 0.21 45.38 43.97
C GLY A 591 -1.09 45.96 43.40
N PHE A 592 -1.78 45.13 42.63
CA PHE A 592 -3.03 45.44 41.94
C PHE A 592 -3.97 44.23 41.97
N MET A 593 -5.20 44.44 41.57
CA MET A 593 -6.16 43.37 41.27
C MET A 593 -6.87 43.72 39.97
N LYS A 594 -6.80 42.85 38.98
CA LYS A 594 -7.45 43.02 37.69
C LYS A 594 -8.73 42.18 37.68
N THR A 595 -9.88 42.83 37.63
CA THR A 595 -11.16 42.18 37.38
C THR A 595 -11.37 42.07 35.88
N VAL A 596 -11.43 40.85 35.37
CA VAL A 596 -11.86 40.56 33.99
C VAL A 596 -13.35 40.25 34.00
N ILE A 597 -14.10 40.96 33.16
CA ILE A 597 -15.55 40.87 33.03
C ILE A 597 -15.86 40.33 31.65
N LEU A 598 -16.21 39.06 31.57
CA LEU A 598 -16.51 38.37 30.32
C LEU A 598 -18.01 38.47 30.04
N SER A 599 -18.38 39.04 28.88
CA SER A 599 -19.77 39.37 28.54
C SER A 599 -20.13 39.03 27.10
N HIS A 600 -21.05 38.08 26.91
CA HIS A 600 -21.54 37.66 25.58
C HIS A 600 -22.93 37.01 25.74
N ASN A 601 -23.85 37.27 24.80
CA ASN A 601 -25.23 36.73 24.77
C ASN A 601 -25.97 36.76 26.13
N GLY A 602 -25.86 37.87 26.86
CA GLY A 602 -26.53 38.09 28.16
C GLY A 602 -25.84 37.45 29.37
N LEU A 603 -24.92 36.51 29.18
CA LEU A 603 -24.04 36.03 30.26
C LEU A 603 -23.03 37.14 30.59
N ARG A 604 -22.88 37.46 31.88
CA ARG A 604 -21.86 38.36 32.40
C ARG A 604 -21.22 37.74 33.64
N ILE A 605 -19.96 37.32 33.51
CA ILE A 605 -19.24 36.61 34.57
C ILE A 605 -17.94 37.36 34.86
N ASN A 606 -17.69 37.60 36.14
CA ASN A 606 -16.49 38.28 36.63
C ASN A 606 -15.48 37.25 37.13
N ALA A 607 -14.20 37.47 36.87
CA ALA A 607 -13.11 36.78 37.54
C ALA A 607 -12.02 37.78 37.93
N GLU A 608 -11.32 37.49 39.02
CA GLU A 608 -10.19 38.29 39.50
C GLU A 608 -8.87 37.60 39.10
N THR A 609 -7.89 38.41 38.72
CA THR A 609 -6.53 38.00 38.35
C THR A 609 -5.55 39.00 38.97
N ASP A 610 -4.43 38.50 39.45
CA ASP A 610 -3.33 39.28 40.07
C ASP A 610 -2.46 40.00 39.03
N LYS A 611 -2.63 39.69 37.74
CA LYS A 611 -1.79 40.17 36.63
C LYS A 611 -2.00 41.63 36.21
N GLY A 612 -2.72 42.42 37.00
CA GLY A 612 -2.79 43.88 36.82
C GLY A 612 -1.46 44.53 37.19
N LEU A 613 -1.02 45.51 36.40
CA LEU A 613 0.20 46.29 36.65
C LEU A 613 -0.04 47.80 36.60
N VAL A 614 -1.16 48.26 36.06
CA VAL A 614 -1.51 49.69 35.94
C VAL A 614 -2.95 49.96 36.31
N HIS A 615 -3.21 51.12 36.91
CA HIS A 615 -4.53 51.73 36.98
C HIS A 615 -4.41 53.23 36.67
N ILE A 616 -5.34 53.75 35.86
CA ILE A 616 -5.45 55.18 35.57
C ILE A 616 -6.75 55.69 36.18
N ASP A 617 -6.62 56.61 37.13
CA ASP A 617 -7.71 57.36 37.73
C ASP A 617 -7.72 58.78 37.16
N HIS A 618 -8.87 59.19 36.63
CA HIS A 618 -9.09 60.51 36.04
C HIS A 618 -10.10 61.37 36.82
N SER A 619 -10.36 61.03 38.10
CA SER A 619 -11.24 61.78 38.98
C SER A 619 -10.71 63.19 39.30
N ASN A 620 -11.64 64.12 39.56
CA ASN A 620 -11.38 65.47 40.05
C ASN A 620 -10.39 66.26 39.17
N ASN A 621 -10.48 66.06 37.86
CA ASN A 621 -9.70 66.74 36.82
C ASN A 621 -8.17 66.56 36.90
N LYS A 622 -7.69 65.57 37.67
CA LYS A 622 -6.28 65.16 37.75
C LYS A 622 -6.11 63.80 37.05
N LEU A 623 -4.91 63.52 36.56
CA LEU A 623 -4.58 62.23 35.93
C LEU A 623 -3.59 61.48 36.83
N ARG A 624 -4.13 60.58 37.67
CA ARG A 624 -3.33 59.73 38.56
C ARG A 624 -3.05 58.40 37.86
N ILE A 625 -1.79 58.02 37.77
CA ILE A 625 -1.37 56.74 37.22
C ILE A 625 -0.69 55.96 38.34
N TYR A 626 -1.25 54.80 38.68
CA TYR A 626 -0.70 53.90 39.68
C TYR A 626 0.12 52.84 38.97
N VAL A 627 1.39 52.71 39.39
CA VAL A 627 2.39 51.80 38.81
C VAL A 627 3.00 50.93 39.91
N PRO A 628 3.65 49.79 39.60
CA PRO A 628 4.26 48.94 40.61
C PRO A 628 5.42 49.64 41.30
N ARG A 629 5.59 49.40 42.62
CA ARG A 629 6.78 49.83 43.37
C ARG A 629 8.02 48.99 43.03
N ASP A 630 7.83 47.72 42.68
CA ASP A 630 8.91 46.86 42.21
C ASP A 630 9.43 47.32 40.84
N PRO A 631 10.76 47.52 40.65
CA PRO A 631 11.31 47.98 39.38
C PRO A 631 11.08 47.05 38.18
N GLN A 632 11.10 45.72 38.36
CA GLN A 632 10.91 44.78 37.25
C GLN A 632 9.45 44.77 36.79
N GLN A 633 8.50 44.71 37.74
CA GLN A 633 7.08 44.85 37.46
C GLN A 633 6.76 46.22 36.86
N ARG A 634 7.45 47.30 37.26
CA ARG A 634 7.30 48.64 36.68
C ARG A 634 7.83 48.72 35.25
N GLN A 635 8.99 48.13 34.96
CA GLN A 635 9.49 48.04 33.59
C GLN A 635 8.53 47.22 32.70
N ARG A 636 7.99 46.12 33.22
CA ARG A 636 6.93 45.34 32.55
C ARG A 636 5.63 46.13 32.38
N CYS A 637 5.24 46.94 33.36
CA CYS A 637 4.10 47.84 33.26
C CYS A 637 4.27 48.81 32.09
N TYR A 638 5.45 49.43 31.97
CA TYR A 638 5.79 50.39 30.92
C TYR A 638 5.91 49.74 29.53
N SER A 639 6.33 48.47 29.45
CA SER A 639 6.39 47.74 28.18
C SER A 639 5.07 47.06 27.76
N THR A 640 4.12 46.80 28.68
CA THR A 640 2.86 46.11 28.33
C THR A 640 1.60 46.94 28.58
N GLN A 641 1.20 47.16 29.84
CA GLN A 641 -0.16 47.61 30.15
C GLN A 641 -0.33 49.13 30.20
N LEU A 642 0.72 49.90 30.55
CA LEU A 642 0.61 51.36 30.58
C LEU A 642 0.37 51.98 29.19
N PRO A 643 1.03 51.54 28.10
CA PRO A 643 0.72 52.02 26.75
C PRO A 643 -0.74 51.77 26.35
N GLU A 644 -1.24 50.54 26.54
CA GLU A 644 -2.63 50.17 26.27
C GLU A 644 -3.61 51.01 27.12
N ALA A 645 -3.30 51.21 28.41
CA ALA A 645 -4.12 52.02 29.30
C ALA A 645 -4.10 53.52 28.93
N LEU A 646 -2.97 54.06 28.46
CA LEU A 646 -2.88 55.46 27.98
C LEU A 646 -3.63 55.66 26.67
N VAL A 647 -3.49 54.74 25.71
CA VAL A 647 -4.24 54.74 24.44
C VAL A 647 -5.75 54.62 24.70
N SER A 648 -6.16 53.73 25.60
CA SER A 648 -7.57 53.58 26.00
C SER A 648 -8.10 54.77 26.79
N PHE A 649 -7.31 55.37 27.68
CA PHE A 649 -7.66 56.60 28.39
C PHE A 649 -7.83 57.79 27.43
N LEU A 650 -7.00 57.84 26.37
CA LEU A 650 -7.11 58.82 25.31
C LEU A 650 -8.12 58.42 24.24
N GLU A 651 -8.83 57.29 24.36
CA GLU A 651 -9.82 56.77 23.40
C GLU A 651 -9.32 56.68 21.94
N ILE A 652 -8.03 56.43 21.73
CA ILE A 652 -7.43 56.36 20.39
C ILE A 652 -7.74 54.99 19.76
N GLU A 653 -8.43 55.00 18.61
CA GLU A 653 -8.80 53.77 17.88
C GLU A 653 -7.65 53.14 17.06
N ASP A 654 -6.63 53.93 16.70
CA ASP A 654 -5.49 53.44 15.92
C ASP A 654 -4.62 52.47 16.75
N ARG A 655 -4.50 51.24 16.25
CA ARG A 655 -3.76 50.16 16.92
C ARG A 655 -2.25 50.39 16.94
N THR A 656 -1.70 51.14 15.98
CA THR A 656 -0.27 51.47 15.92
C THR A 656 0.15 52.43 17.05
N ALA A 657 -0.78 53.25 17.55
CA ALA A 657 -0.53 54.15 18.67
C ALA A 657 -0.02 53.43 19.92
N THR A 658 -0.44 52.19 20.16
CA THR A 658 0.03 51.41 21.34
C THR A 658 1.55 51.16 21.31
N GLU A 659 2.14 50.99 20.12
CA GLU A 659 3.59 50.79 19.99
C GLU A 659 4.35 52.10 20.20
N VAL A 660 3.86 53.21 19.64
CA VAL A 660 4.46 54.53 19.85
C VAL A 660 4.35 54.99 21.31
N PHE A 661 3.21 54.72 21.97
CA PHE A 661 3.06 54.95 23.41
C PHE A 661 3.95 54.00 24.26
N ARG A 662 4.30 52.80 23.77
CA ARG A 662 5.31 51.93 24.41
C ARG A 662 6.71 52.55 24.32
N LEU A 663 7.11 53.04 23.14
CA LEU A 663 8.37 53.78 22.97
C LEU A 663 8.42 54.99 23.91
N LEU A 664 7.35 55.80 23.97
CA LEU A 664 7.25 56.93 24.89
C LEU A 664 7.37 56.52 26.37
N CYS A 665 6.76 55.41 26.79
CA CYS A 665 6.89 54.95 28.17
C CYS A 665 8.34 54.56 28.52
N LEU A 666 9.06 53.91 27.60
CA LEU A 666 10.39 53.32 27.85
C LEU A 666 11.59 54.24 27.61
N LEU A 667 11.54 55.17 26.65
CA LEU A 667 12.69 55.99 26.24
C LEU A 667 13.10 57.08 27.26
N HIS A 668 14.36 57.53 27.21
CA HIS A 668 14.79 58.77 27.87
C HIS A 668 14.39 59.99 27.04
N GLU A 669 14.15 61.13 27.69
CA GLU A 669 13.52 62.32 27.10
C GLU A 669 14.25 62.87 25.87
N ASP A 670 15.58 62.92 25.91
CA ASP A 670 16.42 63.56 24.89
C ASP A 670 16.35 62.88 23.52
N VAL A 671 15.92 61.61 23.49
CA VAL A 671 15.82 60.78 22.27
C VAL A 671 14.41 60.81 21.69
N ILE A 672 13.41 61.30 22.43
CA ILE A 672 11.99 61.14 22.06
C ILE A 672 11.61 61.92 20.80
N GLU A 673 12.02 63.18 20.63
CA GLU A 673 11.60 63.95 19.44
C GLU A 673 12.11 63.32 18.13
N ASN A 674 13.36 62.86 18.12
CA ASN A 674 13.96 62.17 16.97
C ASN A 674 13.17 60.88 16.66
N VAL A 675 12.91 60.04 17.66
CA VAL A 675 12.14 58.80 17.48
C VAL A 675 10.71 59.07 17.01
N LEU A 676 10.07 60.15 17.47
CA LEU A 676 8.74 60.54 16.96
C LEU A 676 8.78 61.05 15.51
N ASP A 677 9.83 61.77 15.11
CA ASP A 677 10.04 62.15 13.72
C ASP A 677 10.31 60.91 12.83
N ASP A 678 11.17 59.99 13.28
CA ASP A 678 11.50 58.73 12.58
C ASP A 678 10.28 57.81 12.40
N ASN A 679 9.34 57.82 13.36
CA ASN A 679 8.07 57.09 13.29
C ASN A 679 6.97 57.87 12.52
N GLY A 680 7.30 59.00 11.86
CA GLY A 680 6.38 59.76 11.02
C GLY A 680 5.29 60.54 11.76
N ILE A 681 5.39 60.66 13.09
CA ILE A 681 4.39 61.33 13.92
C ILE A 681 4.40 62.83 13.61
N SER A 682 3.24 63.42 13.35
CA SER A 682 3.14 64.83 12.99
C SER A 682 3.69 65.75 14.09
N ARG A 683 4.38 66.83 13.72
CA ARG A 683 4.75 67.92 14.63
C ARG A 683 3.55 68.88 14.78
N ILE A 684 3.21 69.26 16.01
CA ILE A 684 2.18 70.26 16.30
C ILE A 684 2.80 71.66 16.21
N SER A 685 2.08 72.62 15.62
CA SER A 685 2.44 74.04 15.73
C SER A 685 1.99 74.60 17.09
N TYR A 686 2.94 75.04 17.92
CA TYR A 686 2.67 75.61 19.25
C TYR A 686 2.23 77.08 19.20
N ALA A 687 1.37 77.44 18.24
CA ALA A 687 0.93 78.83 18.03
C ALA A 687 -0.18 79.27 19.00
N ASP A 688 -1.02 78.35 19.47
CA ASP A 688 -2.12 78.58 20.43
C ASP A 688 -1.76 78.05 21.84
N THR A 689 -0.61 78.50 22.35
CA THR A 689 -0.18 78.25 23.72
C THR A 689 0.29 79.54 24.37
N ASP A 690 -0.60 80.19 25.11
CA ASP A 690 -0.21 81.18 26.12
C ASP A 690 0.78 80.53 27.08
N ASP A 691 1.98 81.10 27.13
CA ASP A 691 3.02 80.77 28.08
C ASP A 691 2.94 81.74 29.26
N PRO A 692 2.83 81.23 30.49
CA PRO A 692 3.38 81.94 31.63
C PRO A 692 4.42 81.09 32.37
N ASP A 693 5.69 81.49 32.21
CA ASP A 693 6.65 81.48 33.31
C ASP A 693 5.95 81.96 34.60
N THR A 694 5.82 81.10 35.61
CA THR A 694 5.56 81.55 36.99
C THR A 694 6.01 80.50 38.02
N ASP A 695 6.93 80.92 38.89
CA ASP A 695 7.20 80.40 40.23
C ASP A 695 7.51 78.90 40.41
N PHE A 696 8.75 78.52 40.10
CA PHE A 696 9.54 77.67 41.01
C PHE A 696 10.54 78.56 41.77
N PRO A 697 10.44 78.70 43.11
CA PRO A 697 11.37 79.53 43.87
C PRO A 697 12.80 78.97 43.88
N THR A 698 13.76 79.80 43.46
CA THR A 698 15.19 79.49 43.48
C THR A 698 15.82 79.90 44.81
N GLU A 699 16.43 78.96 45.55
CA GLU A 699 17.48 79.29 46.51
C GLU A 699 18.85 79.10 45.83
N ALA A 700 19.67 80.15 45.89
CA ALA A 700 20.99 80.18 45.27
C ALA A 700 22.12 79.93 46.30
N THR A 701 23.20 79.29 45.87
CA THR A 701 24.49 79.94 45.55
C THR A 701 25.45 78.89 44.94
N GLN A 702 26.07 79.13 43.78
CA GLN A 702 27.44 79.67 43.59
C GLN A 702 28.55 78.93 44.38
N GLU A 703 29.75 78.61 43.90
CA GLU A 703 30.48 78.63 42.59
C GLU A 703 31.86 77.93 42.84
N SER A 704 32.79 77.57 41.94
CA SER A 704 32.94 77.35 40.46
C SER A 704 34.25 76.48 40.30
N SER A 705 34.97 76.23 39.19
CA SER A 705 35.00 76.70 37.79
C SER A 705 35.92 75.79 36.91
N PHE A 706 35.56 75.59 35.62
CA PHE A 706 36.41 75.23 34.45
C PHE A 706 37.29 73.94 34.38
N GLY A 707 37.44 73.41 33.14
CA GLY A 707 38.31 72.28 32.74
C GLY A 707 37.58 70.93 32.72
N ASP A 708 37.41 70.17 31.63
CA ASP A 708 38.13 70.08 30.33
C ASP A 708 39.60 69.61 30.47
N THR A 709 40.11 68.58 29.77
CA THR A 709 39.63 67.91 28.53
C THR A 709 40.07 66.41 28.47
N PHE A 710 39.38 65.63 27.62
CA PHE A 710 39.90 64.52 26.77
C PHE A 710 40.09 63.07 27.26
N ASP A 711 39.81 62.16 26.32
CA ASP A 711 39.87 60.69 26.34
C ASP A 711 41.29 60.08 26.47
N VAL A 712 41.37 58.81 26.92
CA VAL A 712 41.69 57.63 26.07
C VAL A 712 41.93 56.35 26.94
N TYR A 713 41.36 55.23 26.47
CA TYR A 713 41.60 53.81 26.80
C TYR A 713 42.77 53.42 27.73
N GLY A 714 42.46 52.53 28.70
CA GLY A 714 43.45 51.74 29.45
C GLY A 714 42.84 50.57 30.22
N THR A 715 43.10 49.34 29.78
CA THR A 715 42.96 48.06 30.52
C THR A 715 43.90 48.02 31.76
N SER A 716 43.72 47.20 32.80
CA SER A 716 42.94 45.97 32.99
C SER A 716 42.44 45.85 34.46
N SER A 717 41.32 45.17 34.75
CA SER A 717 41.21 43.77 35.25
C SER A 717 41.69 43.51 36.70
N ASP A 718 40.87 42.73 37.42
CA ASP A 718 41.21 41.86 38.57
C ASP A 718 41.66 42.55 39.89
N ASP A 719 41.33 42.07 41.11
CA ASP A 719 40.42 40.97 41.49
C ASP A 719 39.81 41.16 42.90
N GLU A 720 38.83 40.31 43.20
CA GLU A 720 38.50 39.69 44.47
C GLU A 720 38.30 40.48 45.80
N SER A 721 37.13 40.15 46.38
CA SER A 721 36.96 39.60 47.73
C SER A 721 36.48 40.49 48.90
N ARG A 722 35.23 40.17 49.30
CA ARG A 722 34.76 39.94 50.69
C ARG A 722 34.62 41.17 51.62
N SER A 723 33.69 41.18 52.59
CA SER A 723 32.62 40.22 52.95
C SER A 723 31.65 40.85 53.96
N SER A 724 30.40 40.37 53.98
CA SER A 724 29.55 40.22 55.19
C SER A 724 29.09 41.51 55.93
N GLU A 725 27.96 41.54 56.65
CA GLU A 725 26.87 40.57 56.79
C GLU A 725 25.51 41.25 57.11
N THR A 726 24.49 40.39 57.19
CA THR A 726 23.07 40.51 57.56
C THR A 726 22.76 41.27 58.89
N GLU A 727 21.52 41.60 59.32
CA GLU A 727 20.24 40.83 59.38
C GLU A 727 18.96 41.72 59.59
N PHE A 728 17.79 41.20 59.14
CA PHE A 728 16.44 41.22 59.80
C PHE A 728 15.73 42.59 60.12
N THR A 729 14.40 42.77 60.29
CA THR A 729 13.16 41.93 60.17
C THR A 729 11.89 42.79 59.90
N GLN A 730 10.77 42.15 59.51
CA GLN A 730 9.30 42.43 59.76
C GLN A 730 8.78 43.87 60.06
N GLY A 731 7.56 44.31 59.67
CA GLY A 731 6.47 43.70 58.86
C GLY A 731 5.05 44.24 59.17
N SER A 732 4.05 43.92 58.32
CA SER A 732 2.58 43.93 58.55
C SER A 732 1.66 45.18 58.26
N MET A 733 0.68 44.94 57.37
CA MET A 733 -0.76 45.36 57.29
C MET A 733 -1.30 46.76 57.73
N ALA A 734 -2.09 47.41 56.84
CA ALA A 734 -3.56 47.60 56.98
C ALA A 734 -4.21 48.44 55.81
N SER A 735 -5.55 48.43 55.71
CA SER A 735 -6.44 49.14 54.73
C SER A 735 -7.46 50.06 55.51
N PRO A 736 -8.60 50.64 55.01
CA PRO A 736 -9.32 50.54 53.71
C PRO A 736 -10.13 51.80 53.18
N ASP A 737 -10.98 51.58 52.14
CA ASP A 737 -12.36 52.13 51.89
C ASP A 737 -12.66 53.61 51.48
N THR A 738 -13.72 54.00 50.71
CA THR A 738 -14.57 53.36 49.63
C THR A 738 -15.32 54.43 48.75
N ALA A 739 -15.81 54.04 47.53
CA ALA A 739 -16.99 54.60 46.77
C ALA A 739 -16.93 56.04 46.17
N THR A 740 -17.83 56.62 45.31
CA THR A 740 -18.73 56.26 44.14
C THR A 740 -19.08 57.61 43.38
N ARG A 741 -20.02 57.88 42.40
CA ARG A 741 -21.17 57.23 41.68
C ARG A 741 -21.61 58.08 40.43
N ASN A 742 -22.20 57.44 39.38
CA ASN A 742 -23.28 57.84 38.39
C ASN A 742 -23.51 59.30 37.85
N ALA A 743 -24.12 59.59 36.67
CA ALA A 743 -24.48 58.88 35.40
C ALA A 743 -25.19 59.79 34.33
N SER A 744 -25.29 59.35 33.05
CA SER A 744 -26.32 59.70 31.98
C SER A 744 -26.36 61.12 31.32
N SER A 745 -26.85 61.39 30.08
CA SER A 745 -27.27 60.58 28.89
C SER A 745 -27.69 61.41 27.62
N THR A 746 -27.56 60.86 26.38
CA THR A 746 -28.36 61.10 25.10
C THR A 746 -28.26 62.49 24.36
N VAL A 747 -28.68 62.77 23.08
CA VAL A 747 -29.49 62.10 21.99
C VAL A 747 -29.32 62.68 20.52
N GLN A 748 -29.59 61.87 19.46
CA GLN A 748 -30.01 62.16 18.03
C GLN A 748 -29.11 62.76 16.89
N ARG A 749 -29.63 62.68 15.62
CA ARG A 749 -28.98 62.73 14.26
C ARG A 749 -30.02 63.09 13.15
N PRO A 750 -29.67 63.76 12.01
CA PRO A 750 -29.85 63.24 10.61
C PRO A 750 -28.74 63.69 9.59
N GLU A 751 -28.26 62.90 8.59
CA GLU A 751 -28.67 62.71 7.14
C GLU A 751 -28.44 63.93 6.18
N TYR A 752 -28.20 63.90 4.85
CA TYR A 752 -28.45 62.98 3.68
C TYR A 752 -27.45 63.19 2.47
N GLU A 753 -27.16 62.12 1.67
CA GLU A 753 -27.04 61.92 0.16
C GLU A 753 -26.61 62.99 -0.91
N PRO A 754 -26.38 62.69 -2.24
CA PRO A 754 -25.97 61.48 -3.06
C PRO A 754 -24.93 61.86 -4.23
N GLU A 755 -24.64 61.29 -5.45
CA GLU A 755 -24.75 60.00 -6.23
C GLU A 755 -23.89 60.01 -7.57
N TYR A 756 -23.60 58.84 -8.20
CA TYR A 756 -23.36 58.49 -9.67
C TYR A 756 -22.26 59.16 -10.59
N SER A 757 -21.75 58.60 -11.72
CA SER A 757 -21.78 57.24 -12.39
C SER A 757 -20.75 56.98 -13.55
N LEU A 758 -20.19 55.75 -13.60
CA LEU A 758 -19.95 54.77 -14.73
C LEU A 758 -19.25 55.05 -16.12
N SER A 759 -18.37 54.10 -16.52
CA SER A 759 -18.07 53.55 -17.91
C SER A 759 -17.11 54.31 -18.90
N THR A 760 -16.42 53.75 -19.95
CA THR A 760 -16.19 52.38 -20.53
C THR A 760 -14.98 52.28 -21.54
N HIS A 761 -14.43 51.05 -21.77
CA HIS A 761 -13.71 50.46 -22.96
C HIS A 761 -12.56 51.14 -23.77
N GLN A 762 -11.46 50.40 -24.06
CA GLN A 762 -11.01 49.89 -25.41
C GLN A 762 -9.68 49.06 -25.39
N GLN A 763 -9.07 48.67 -26.54
CA GLN A 763 -8.13 47.52 -26.70
C GLN A 763 -6.78 47.76 -27.46
N ALA A 764 -5.73 46.99 -27.07
CA ALA A 764 -4.68 46.27 -27.85
C ALA A 764 -3.74 46.93 -28.93
N SER A 765 -2.43 46.55 -28.92
CA SER A 765 -1.55 46.15 -30.07
C SER A 765 -0.04 46.05 -29.67
N SER A 766 0.91 45.71 -30.57
CA SER A 766 2.16 44.98 -30.19
C SER A 766 3.41 45.05 -31.14
N PHE A 767 4.64 44.95 -30.55
CA PHE A 767 5.97 44.58 -31.13
C PHE A 767 6.66 45.57 -32.13
N PRO A 768 7.99 45.46 -32.52
CA PRO A 768 9.00 44.36 -32.36
C PRO A 768 10.49 44.71 -31.99
N ARG A 769 11.33 43.64 -31.86
CA ARG A 769 12.83 43.40 -31.95
C ARG A 769 13.87 44.53 -32.22
N PRO A 770 15.18 44.41 -31.82
CA PRO A 770 16.13 43.34 -32.24
C PRO A 770 17.24 42.89 -31.20
N VAL A 771 18.25 42.11 -31.64
CA VAL A 771 19.38 41.51 -30.84
C VAL A 771 20.67 41.38 -31.68
N PRO A 772 21.89 41.66 -31.14
CA PRO A 772 23.04 40.73 -31.29
C PRO A 772 24.14 40.71 -30.16
N THR A 773 24.73 39.53 -29.89
CA THR A 773 26.15 39.14 -29.51
C THR A 773 27.15 40.14 -28.86
N ASN A 774 28.15 39.77 -28.01
CA ASN A 774 28.64 38.50 -27.39
C ASN A 774 29.74 38.75 -26.30
N PHE A 775 30.11 37.68 -25.56
CA PHE A 775 31.40 37.38 -24.87
C PHE A 775 31.65 37.71 -23.36
N VAL A 776 32.40 36.77 -22.75
CA VAL A 776 33.14 36.74 -21.45
C VAL A 776 32.40 36.32 -20.17
N GLU A 777 32.80 35.14 -19.66
CA GLU A 777 32.63 34.59 -18.30
C GLU A 777 33.90 34.85 -17.44
N PRO A 778 33.96 34.51 -16.13
CA PRO A 778 32.89 34.38 -15.13
C PRO A 778 33.20 35.21 -13.85
N SER A 779 32.29 35.25 -12.88
CA SER A 779 32.62 35.52 -11.45
C SER A 779 31.55 34.95 -10.51
N SER A 780 31.98 34.49 -9.35
CA SER A 780 31.14 33.90 -8.30
C SER A 780 30.32 34.97 -7.58
N ASP A 781 29.10 34.63 -7.15
CA ASP A 781 28.47 35.32 -6.03
C ASP A 781 27.69 34.33 -5.15
N THR A 782 27.81 34.45 -3.83
CA THR A 782 27.46 33.38 -2.89
C THR A 782 26.07 33.59 -2.32
N THR A 783 25.06 32.88 -2.84
CA THR A 783 23.69 32.99 -2.31
C THR A 783 23.58 32.31 -0.93
N SER A 784 23.40 33.12 0.12
CA SER A 784 23.38 32.65 1.50
C SER A 784 22.14 31.81 1.85
N VAL A 785 22.36 30.58 2.32
CA VAL A 785 21.30 29.67 2.81
C VAL A 785 20.85 30.05 4.22
N PRO A 786 19.54 30.09 4.52
CA PRO A 786 19.03 30.42 5.86
C PRO A 786 19.14 29.22 6.82
N THR A 787 20.24 29.14 7.56
CA THR A 787 20.53 28.01 8.46
C THR A 787 20.34 28.38 9.93
N SER A 788 19.30 27.83 10.56
CA SER A 788 19.04 27.93 12.01
C SER A 788 18.96 26.54 12.65
N TYR A 789 20.12 25.93 12.87
CA TYR A 789 20.25 24.64 13.57
C TYR A 789 20.64 24.87 15.03
N SER A 790 20.05 24.11 15.96
CA SER A 790 20.37 24.21 17.39
C SER A 790 21.77 23.64 17.66
N PRO A 791 22.71 24.40 18.25
CA PRO A 791 24.04 23.89 18.61
C PRO A 791 24.02 22.72 19.59
N GLN A 792 22.92 22.53 20.32
CA GLN A 792 22.74 21.40 21.25
C GLN A 792 22.60 20.06 20.52
N TYR A 793 21.98 20.06 19.34
CA TYR A 793 21.76 18.82 18.57
C TYR A 793 23.02 18.39 17.82
N VAL A 794 23.83 19.33 17.31
CA VAL A 794 25.17 19.01 16.76
C VAL A 794 26.03 18.32 17.84
N ARG A 795 26.05 18.86 19.06
CA ARG A 795 26.74 18.25 20.22
C ARG A 795 26.23 16.85 20.61
N LEU A 796 24.95 16.56 20.36
CA LEU A 796 24.43 15.19 20.55
C LEU A 796 25.00 14.25 19.49
N LEU A 797 25.11 14.70 18.24
CA LEU A 797 25.69 13.93 17.14
C LEU A 797 27.21 13.73 17.35
N ASP A 798 27.95 14.76 17.77
CA ASP A 798 29.37 14.66 18.19
C ASP A 798 29.55 13.55 19.24
N HIS A 799 28.73 13.57 20.29
CA HIS A 799 28.79 12.60 21.40
C HIS A 799 28.40 11.19 20.93
N VAL A 800 27.36 11.06 20.11
CA VAL A 800 26.93 9.79 19.50
C VAL A 800 28.04 9.18 18.65
N ILE A 801 28.67 9.97 17.78
CA ILE A 801 29.76 9.52 16.90
C ILE A 801 30.96 9.06 17.76
N MET A 802 31.33 9.82 18.79
CA MET A 802 32.42 9.45 19.69
C MET A 802 32.16 8.11 20.39
N LEU A 803 30.97 7.92 20.96
CA LEU A 803 30.63 6.67 21.66
C LEU A 803 30.52 5.48 20.70
N ALA A 804 29.88 5.64 19.54
CA ALA A 804 29.75 4.58 18.55
C ALA A 804 31.09 4.12 17.97
N ARG A 805 32.05 5.04 17.77
CA ARG A 805 33.42 4.73 17.33
C ARG A 805 34.28 4.06 18.40
N GLN A 806 33.89 4.13 19.68
CA GLN A 806 34.60 3.53 20.82
C GLN A 806 33.92 2.27 21.36
N ALA A 807 32.66 2.03 21.01
CA ALA A 807 31.87 0.90 21.49
C ALA A 807 32.30 -0.43 20.85
N ALA A 808 32.34 -1.49 21.66
CA ALA A 808 32.46 -2.85 21.16
C ALA A 808 31.11 -3.34 20.58
N PHE A 809 31.16 -4.25 19.61
CA PHE A 809 29.96 -4.90 19.11
C PHE A 809 29.27 -5.71 20.23
N PRO A 810 27.94 -5.57 20.44
CA PRO A 810 27.22 -6.27 21.51
C PRO A 810 27.37 -7.79 21.43
N ARG A 811 27.39 -8.46 22.59
CA ARG A 811 27.36 -9.91 22.69
C ARG A 811 26.01 -10.38 23.21
N ASN A 812 25.53 -11.48 22.66
CA ASN A 812 24.40 -12.23 23.19
C ASN A 812 24.83 -12.88 24.51
N SER A 813 24.40 -12.30 25.63
CA SER A 813 24.62 -12.89 26.94
C SER A 813 23.48 -13.86 27.28
N ASP A 814 23.79 -15.13 27.51
CA ASP A 814 22.86 -16.03 28.19
C ASP A 814 22.32 -15.36 29.46
N SER A 815 21.00 -15.43 29.67
CA SER A 815 20.27 -14.58 30.60
C SER A 815 20.48 -14.94 32.09
N THR A 816 21.71 -14.82 32.58
CA THR A 816 22.09 -14.95 34.01
C THR A 816 23.40 -14.21 34.32
N SER A 817 23.38 -12.87 34.36
CA SER A 817 24.46 -12.07 34.99
C SER A 817 23.98 -10.71 35.48
N THR A 818 23.66 -10.62 36.77
CA THR A 818 23.32 -9.36 37.44
C THR A 818 24.61 -8.62 37.84
N THR A 819 25.08 -7.69 37.01
CA THR A 819 26.30 -6.91 37.31
C THR A 819 26.06 -5.42 37.52
N ALA A 820 26.10 -5.04 38.80
CA ALA A 820 26.62 -3.80 39.37
C ALA A 820 26.23 -2.44 38.75
N CYS A 821 25.52 -1.64 39.55
CA CYS A 821 25.38 -0.20 39.33
C CYS A 821 26.75 0.51 39.47
N ALA A 822 27.33 0.99 38.37
CA ALA A 822 28.50 1.86 38.41
C ALA A 822 28.06 3.33 38.50
N SER A 823 28.43 4.03 39.58
CA SER A 823 28.16 5.46 39.74
C SER A 823 29.14 6.29 38.90
N GLY A 824 28.67 6.78 37.74
CA GLY A 824 29.35 7.80 36.92
C GLY A 824 28.56 9.11 36.91
N ASN A 825 29.24 10.26 36.84
CA ASN A 825 28.61 11.58 36.85
C ASN A 825 27.77 11.81 35.57
N SER A 826 26.46 11.68 35.67
CA SER A 826 25.54 11.96 34.56
C SER A 826 25.65 13.41 34.07
N ILE A 827 25.90 13.61 32.77
CA ILE A 827 25.69 14.90 32.09
C ILE A 827 24.17 15.13 31.95
N GLN A 828 23.54 15.47 33.08
CA GLN A 828 22.09 15.58 33.26
C GLN A 828 21.54 16.89 32.66
N GLY A 829 21.80 17.11 31.36
CA GLY A 829 21.55 18.40 30.70
C GLY A 829 21.12 18.37 29.23
N LEU A 830 21.47 17.35 28.42
CA LEU A 830 21.11 17.34 26.98
C LEU A 830 19.84 16.54 26.64
N ALA A 831 19.53 15.48 27.38
CA ALA A 831 18.35 14.63 27.15
C ALA A 831 17.12 14.99 28.02
N SER A 832 17.22 16.02 28.86
CA SER A 832 16.13 16.49 29.74
C SER A 832 15.48 17.77 29.22
N ARG A 833 14.17 17.93 29.45
CA ARG A 833 13.29 18.96 28.87
C ARG A 833 13.65 20.39 29.32
N SER A 834 14.71 20.97 28.76
CA SER A 834 15.02 22.40 28.87
C SER A 834 14.11 23.23 27.95
N SER A 835 13.54 24.31 28.47
CA SER A 835 12.42 25.02 27.83
C SER A 835 12.82 25.91 26.64
N ILE A 836 12.85 25.32 25.44
CA ILE A 836 12.90 26.07 24.17
C ILE A 836 11.48 26.12 23.58
N PRO A 837 10.80 27.28 23.56
CA PRO A 837 9.38 27.38 23.19
C PRO A 837 9.16 27.45 21.67
N SER A 838 9.52 26.38 20.94
CA SER A 838 9.22 26.27 19.49
C SER A 838 9.24 24.86 18.91
N GLU A 839 10.05 23.94 19.44
CA GLU A 839 10.21 22.60 18.85
C GLU A 839 9.12 21.62 19.33
N SER A 840 8.40 21.02 18.37
CA SER A 840 7.38 20.02 18.67
C SER A 840 8.00 18.69 19.14
N GLN A 841 7.31 17.97 20.03
CA GLN A 841 7.77 16.66 20.53
C GLN A 841 8.11 15.69 19.37
N LEU A 842 7.30 15.64 18.32
CA LEU A 842 7.56 14.81 17.14
C LEU A 842 8.88 15.17 16.42
N ALA A 843 9.23 16.45 16.32
CA ALA A 843 10.50 16.87 15.70
C ALA A 843 11.71 16.52 16.59
N HIS A 844 11.55 16.58 17.91
CA HIS A 844 12.54 16.09 18.85
C HIS A 844 12.71 14.56 18.76
N ASP A 845 11.60 13.80 18.74
CA ASP A 845 11.61 12.34 18.66
C ASP A 845 12.25 11.85 17.34
N ILE A 846 11.99 12.53 16.21
CA ILE A 846 12.63 12.28 14.91
C ILE A 846 14.15 12.50 14.98
N LYS A 847 14.61 13.57 15.64
CA LYS A 847 16.04 13.84 15.86
C LYS A 847 16.71 12.79 16.75
N ILE A 848 16.04 12.36 17.82
CA ILE A 848 16.51 11.26 18.68
C ILE A 848 16.57 9.94 17.89
N GLY A 849 15.58 9.66 17.04
CA GLY A 849 15.60 8.52 16.11
C GLY A 849 16.84 8.51 15.22
N ALA A 850 17.04 9.56 14.42
CA ALA A 850 18.16 9.71 13.50
C ALA A 850 19.54 9.69 14.19
N ALA A 851 19.64 10.22 15.41
CA ALA A 851 20.86 10.13 16.21
C ALA A 851 21.16 8.69 16.69
N GLY A 852 20.14 7.86 16.96
CA GLY A 852 20.36 6.43 17.23
C GLY A 852 20.70 5.62 15.98
N GLU A 853 20.13 5.97 14.82
CA GLU A 853 20.55 5.39 13.54
C GLU A 853 22.02 5.68 13.23
N LEU A 854 22.47 6.92 13.48
CA LEU A 854 23.88 7.30 13.36
C LEU A 854 24.78 6.46 14.27
N TYR A 855 24.35 6.20 15.52
CA TYR A 855 25.08 5.33 16.44
C TYR A 855 25.27 3.92 15.85
N ALA A 856 24.21 3.32 15.32
CA ALA A 856 24.26 2.01 14.69
C ALA A 856 25.14 2.01 13.41
N PHE A 857 25.04 3.06 12.58
CA PHE A 857 25.82 3.22 11.35
C PHE A 857 27.33 3.37 11.62
N GLU A 858 27.71 4.22 12.57
CA GLU A 858 29.12 4.42 12.98
C GLU A 858 29.73 3.14 13.57
N LEU A 859 28.99 2.46 14.46
CA LEU A 859 29.43 1.20 15.07
C LEU A 859 29.69 0.11 14.02
N LEU A 860 28.78 -0.05 13.05
CA LEU A 860 28.94 -0.99 11.94
C LEU A 860 30.07 -0.59 10.98
N SER A 861 30.27 0.72 10.76
CA SER A 861 31.39 1.23 9.96
C SER A 861 32.76 0.87 10.56
N GLN A 862 32.88 0.80 11.89
CA GLN A 862 34.12 0.35 12.53
C GLN A 862 34.40 -1.16 12.36
N GLN A 863 33.39 -1.98 12.02
CA GLN A 863 33.57 -3.44 11.90
C GLN A 863 34.24 -3.87 10.58
N SER A 864 34.72 -2.93 9.75
CA SER A 864 35.40 -3.20 8.47
C SER A 864 34.59 -4.06 7.48
N LEU A 865 33.27 -3.89 7.48
CA LEU A 865 32.33 -4.63 6.62
C LEU A 865 32.55 -4.33 5.13
N PRO A 866 32.88 -5.33 4.27
CA PRO A 866 33.12 -5.12 2.85
C PRO A 866 31.93 -4.47 2.14
N GLY A 867 32.18 -3.33 1.48
CA GLY A 867 31.16 -2.59 0.75
C GLY A 867 30.13 -1.83 1.60
N PHE A 868 30.27 -1.79 2.94
CA PHE A 868 29.40 -0.99 3.80
C PHE A 868 29.73 0.51 3.65
N THR A 869 28.74 1.29 3.25
CA THR A 869 28.87 2.73 2.92
C THR A 869 27.60 3.49 3.32
N ARG A 870 27.60 4.82 3.15
CA ARG A 870 26.41 5.67 3.36
C ARG A 870 25.17 5.26 2.54
N GLN A 871 25.33 4.46 1.47
CA GLN A 871 24.19 3.93 0.70
C GLN A 871 23.48 2.74 1.38
N ASN A 872 24.09 2.14 2.40
CA ASN A 872 23.45 1.11 3.21
C ASN A 872 22.48 1.69 4.25
N TRP A 873 22.55 3.00 4.55
CA TRP A 873 21.63 3.69 5.45
C TRP A 873 20.41 4.19 4.65
N GLN A 874 19.32 3.41 4.67
CA GLN A 874 18.14 3.62 3.82
C GLN A 874 16.97 4.34 4.53
N SER A 875 17.21 4.86 5.74
CA SER A 875 16.22 5.64 6.49
C SER A 875 15.92 7.02 5.88
N ASN A 876 14.63 7.37 5.86
CA ASN A 876 14.10 8.67 5.49
C ASN A 876 14.44 9.79 6.49
N VAL A 877 14.88 9.46 7.72
CA VAL A 877 15.31 10.46 8.72
C VAL A 877 16.82 10.68 8.76
N ARG A 878 17.63 9.90 8.01
CA ARG A 878 19.10 10.09 7.91
C ARG A 878 19.51 11.55 7.62
N LYS A 879 18.72 12.24 6.79
CA LYS A 879 18.86 13.66 6.44
C LYS A 879 18.83 14.64 7.63
N MET A 880 18.38 14.22 8.82
CA MET A 880 18.47 15.03 10.04
C MET A 880 19.90 15.17 10.55
N VAL A 881 20.84 14.32 10.11
CA VAL A 881 22.24 14.30 10.55
C VAL A 881 23.14 15.24 9.73
N ASN A 882 22.66 15.75 8.59
CA ASN A 882 23.42 16.66 7.71
C ASN A 882 23.77 18.03 8.34
N VAL A 883 23.30 18.29 9.56
CA VAL A 883 23.72 19.42 10.40
C VAL A 883 25.13 19.26 10.98
N HIS A 884 25.68 18.05 10.96
CA HIS A 884 27.00 17.71 11.50
C HIS A 884 28.09 17.81 10.42
N PRO A 885 29.28 18.38 10.69
CA PRO A 885 30.30 18.63 9.66
C PRO A 885 30.74 17.39 8.87
N GLU A 886 30.85 16.22 9.51
CA GLU A 886 31.22 14.97 8.80
C GLU A 886 30.12 14.46 7.85
N TYR A 887 28.88 14.96 7.94
CA TYR A 887 27.71 14.44 7.23
C TYR A 887 26.97 15.50 6.38
N LEU A 888 27.60 16.66 6.12
CA LEU A 888 27.02 17.75 5.30
C LEU A 888 26.61 17.29 3.88
N ASP A 889 27.31 16.29 3.33
CA ASP A 889 27.07 15.67 2.02
C ASP A 889 26.06 14.49 2.06
N LEU A 890 25.45 14.19 3.22
CA LEU A 890 24.49 13.09 3.36
C LEU A 890 23.13 13.46 2.75
N GLU A 891 23.02 13.23 1.44
CA GLU A 891 21.78 13.35 0.69
C GLU A 891 20.61 12.58 1.33
N PRO A 892 19.35 13.05 1.21
CA PRO A 892 18.18 12.26 1.60
C PRO A 892 18.12 10.90 0.88
N TRP A 893 17.53 9.89 1.52
CA TRP A 893 17.21 8.65 0.82
C TRP A 893 16.09 8.89 -0.21
N SER A 894 16.24 8.30 -1.39
CA SER A 894 15.33 8.46 -2.54
C SER A 894 14.73 7.13 -3.04
N GLY A 895 15.14 6.00 -2.46
CA GLY A 895 14.61 4.68 -2.75
C GLY A 895 13.45 4.29 -1.83
N LEU A 896 13.02 3.03 -1.92
CA LEU A 896 12.06 2.45 -0.98
C LEU A 896 12.75 2.11 0.35
N GLU A 897 12.22 2.62 1.46
CA GLU A 897 12.69 2.35 2.82
C GLU A 897 12.27 0.92 3.25
N THR A 898 13.24 0.00 3.26
CA THR A 898 12.99 -1.44 3.57
C THR A 898 13.53 -1.89 4.92
N ALA A 899 14.52 -1.19 5.46
CA ALA A 899 14.91 -1.12 6.87
C ALA A 899 15.75 0.15 7.06
N ASP A 900 16.07 0.52 8.29
CA ASP A 900 16.83 1.74 8.56
C ASP A 900 18.27 1.61 8.02
N LEU A 901 18.89 0.44 8.19
CA LEU A 901 20.11 0.02 7.48
C LEU A 901 19.88 -1.31 6.74
N VAL A 902 20.41 -1.46 5.53
CA VAL A 902 20.37 -2.71 4.73
C VAL A 902 21.76 -3.06 4.24
N TYR A 903 22.24 -4.27 4.56
CA TYR A 903 23.57 -4.74 4.20
C TYR A 903 23.52 -6.13 3.57
N ASN A 904 24.24 -6.33 2.46
CA ASN A 904 24.38 -7.63 1.81
C ASN A 904 25.76 -8.20 2.16
N ASP A 905 25.81 -9.23 3.00
CA ASP A 905 27.05 -9.72 3.61
C ASP A 905 27.80 -10.70 2.68
N ILE A 906 28.25 -10.18 1.54
CA ILE A 906 28.84 -10.93 0.42
C ILE A 906 30.05 -11.79 0.81
N ASP A 907 30.78 -11.38 1.85
CA ASP A 907 32.00 -12.05 2.35
C ASP A 907 31.77 -12.77 3.70
N SER A 908 30.51 -12.87 4.16
CA SER A 908 30.12 -13.50 5.43
C SER A 908 30.77 -12.83 6.67
N VAL A 909 31.08 -11.54 6.61
CA VAL A 909 31.82 -10.82 7.67
C VAL A 909 30.89 -10.42 8.81
N LEU A 910 29.74 -9.82 8.54
CA LEU A 910 28.75 -9.50 9.58
C LEU A 910 28.17 -10.79 10.21
N THR A 911 28.04 -11.84 9.41
CA THR A 911 27.65 -13.19 9.85
C THR A 911 28.67 -13.77 10.82
N LYS A 912 29.97 -13.73 10.50
CA LYS A 912 31.05 -14.14 11.44
C LYS A 912 31.04 -13.29 12.71
N ILE A 913 30.75 -11.99 12.63
CA ILE A 913 30.62 -11.13 13.82
C ILE A 913 29.44 -11.56 14.69
N LEU A 914 28.27 -11.83 14.10
CA LEU A 914 27.08 -12.29 14.83
C LEU A 914 27.24 -13.70 15.41
N ILE A 915 27.99 -14.60 14.75
CA ILE A 915 28.39 -15.90 15.32
C ILE A 915 29.34 -15.71 16.51
N ASN A 916 30.42 -14.92 16.35
CA ASN A 916 31.38 -14.61 17.42
C ASN A 916 30.78 -13.80 18.59
N ALA A 917 29.64 -13.16 18.36
CA ALA A 917 28.83 -12.49 19.36
C ALA A 917 27.79 -13.42 20.03
N GLY A 918 27.59 -14.64 19.54
CA GLY A 918 26.66 -15.63 20.09
C GLY A 918 25.20 -15.47 19.65
N TYR A 919 24.92 -14.66 18.62
CA TYR A 919 23.56 -14.51 18.07
C TYR A 919 23.21 -15.60 17.05
N LEU A 920 24.17 -16.01 16.22
CA LEU A 920 23.99 -17.05 15.20
C LEU A 920 24.74 -18.34 15.56
N SER A 921 24.13 -19.48 15.28
CA SER A 921 24.76 -20.80 15.39
C SER A 921 25.89 -20.92 14.36
N GLN A 922 27.10 -21.26 14.79
CA GLN A 922 28.22 -21.53 13.88
C GLN A 922 27.91 -22.71 12.94
N ILE A 923 27.21 -23.73 13.43
CA ILE A 923 26.93 -24.97 12.67
C ILE A 923 26.07 -24.67 11.43
N ASP A 924 25.15 -23.71 11.55
CA ASP A 924 24.14 -23.43 10.52
C ASP A 924 24.50 -22.22 9.63
N TRP A 925 25.33 -21.29 10.15
CA TRP A 925 25.61 -20.00 9.50
C TRP A 925 27.09 -19.77 9.10
N GLU A 926 28.03 -20.67 9.41
CA GLU A 926 29.44 -20.48 9.02
C GLU A 926 29.61 -20.45 7.49
N GLY A 927 30.07 -19.30 6.97
CA GLY A 927 30.23 -19.06 5.53
C GLY A 927 28.96 -18.59 4.81
N ALA A 928 27.83 -18.46 5.49
CA ALA A 928 26.59 -17.94 4.91
C ALA A 928 26.71 -16.44 4.56
N THR A 929 26.08 -16.03 3.46
CA THR A 929 26.11 -14.65 2.92
C THR A 929 24.71 -14.01 2.82
N PRO A 930 23.99 -13.85 3.94
CA PRO A 930 22.63 -13.33 3.96
C PRO A 930 22.55 -11.81 3.66
N THR A 931 21.35 -11.35 3.31
CA THR A 931 21.01 -9.92 3.34
C THR A 931 20.42 -9.57 4.70
N TYR A 932 21.06 -8.65 5.42
CA TYR A 932 20.61 -8.12 6.71
C TYR A 932 19.74 -6.88 6.54
N PHE A 933 18.58 -6.91 7.18
CA PHE A 933 17.64 -5.79 7.31
C PHE A 933 17.63 -5.34 8.77
N ILE A 934 18.26 -4.21 9.06
CA ILE A 934 18.50 -3.72 10.42
C ILE A 934 17.60 -2.53 10.72
N GLU A 935 16.77 -2.71 11.74
CA GLU A 935 15.78 -1.75 12.21
C GLU A 935 16.27 -1.12 13.52
N VAL A 936 16.53 0.19 13.54
CA VAL A 936 17.07 0.88 14.72
C VAL A 936 15.93 1.45 15.57
N LYS A 937 15.95 1.21 16.88
CA LYS A 937 14.89 1.65 17.79
C LYS A 937 15.46 2.35 19.02
N THR A 938 15.36 3.68 19.01
CA THR A 938 16.10 4.58 19.89
C THR A 938 15.25 5.12 21.04
N THR A 939 15.80 5.21 22.26
CA THR A 939 15.20 5.96 23.38
C THR A 939 16.25 6.67 24.24
N ALA A 940 15.89 7.84 24.79
CA ALA A 940 16.66 8.50 25.85
C ALA A 940 16.56 7.79 27.21
N GLY A 941 15.53 6.95 27.41
CA GLY A 941 15.39 6.07 28.57
C GLY A 941 16.17 4.76 28.44
N THR A 942 16.26 3.99 29.53
CA THR A 942 16.94 2.68 29.64
C THR A 942 16.34 1.62 28.69
N CYS A 943 17.03 0.50 28.46
CA CYS A 943 16.61 -0.54 27.49
C CYS A 943 15.15 -1.01 27.68
N GLY A 944 14.74 -1.22 28.93
CA GLY A 944 13.37 -1.59 29.32
C GLY A 944 12.27 -0.55 29.01
N THR A 945 12.64 0.64 28.52
CA THR A 945 11.68 1.61 27.97
C THR A 945 11.00 0.99 26.74
N PRO A 946 9.66 0.90 26.67
CA PRO A 946 8.98 0.37 25.49
C PRO A 946 9.27 1.20 24.24
N PHE A 947 9.46 0.53 23.11
CA PHE A 947 9.66 1.15 21.80
C PHE A 947 8.53 0.78 20.84
N TYR A 948 8.25 1.63 19.85
CA TYR A 948 7.13 1.43 18.93
C TYR A 948 7.57 0.78 17.62
N MET A 949 6.74 -0.13 17.12
CA MET A 949 6.89 -0.76 15.81
C MET A 949 5.62 -0.53 14.99
N ASN A 950 5.76 -0.03 13.76
CA ASN A 950 4.65 0.19 12.85
C ASN A 950 4.20 -1.14 12.21
N ARG A 951 3.01 -1.15 11.59
CA ARG A 951 2.43 -2.37 11.02
C ARG A 951 3.30 -3.01 9.92
N SER A 952 4.01 -2.21 9.13
CA SER A 952 4.85 -2.71 8.04
C SER A 952 6.11 -3.39 8.57
N GLN A 953 6.74 -2.80 9.61
CA GLN A 953 7.86 -3.40 10.34
C GLN A 953 7.43 -4.71 11.03
N TYR A 954 6.26 -4.70 11.68
CA TYR A 954 5.69 -5.89 12.30
C TYR A 954 5.45 -7.01 11.28
N VAL A 955 4.80 -6.74 10.14
CA VAL A 955 4.62 -7.75 9.08
C VAL A 955 5.97 -8.22 8.51
N ARG A 956 6.95 -7.31 8.39
CA ARG A 956 8.29 -7.62 7.85
C ARG A 956 9.05 -8.62 8.72
N MET A 957 9.08 -8.44 10.05
CA MET A 957 9.70 -9.43 10.96
C MET A 957 9.01 -10.80 10.88
N GLN A 958 7.69 -10.87 10.70
CA GLN A 958 6.99 -12.15 10.51
C GLN A 958 7.38 -12.84 9.19
N SER A 959 7.55 -12.06 8.11
CA SER A 959 7.98 -12.56 6.80
C SER A 959 9.47 -12.89 6.68
N MET A 960 10.27 -12.55 7.69
CA MET A 960 11.74 -12.73 7.75
C MET A 960 12.15 -13.49 9.03
N LYS A 961 11.24 -14.32 9.56
CA LYS A 961 11.53 -15.26 10.64
C LYS A 961 12.52 -16.32 10.15
N ILE A 962 13.49 -16.70 10.98
CA ILE A 962 14.50 -17.69 10.60
C ILE A 962 13.87 -19.09 10.63
N GLY A 963 13.93 -19.79 9.49
CA GLY A 963 13.54 -21.19 9.37
C GLY A 963 14.62 -22.15 9.87
N ASN A 964 14.23 -23.41 10.14
CA ASN A 964 15.15 -24.40 10.72
C ASN A 964 16.34 -24.80 9.81
N HIS A 965 16.36 -24.43 8.53
CA HIS A 965 17.45 -24.72 7.58
C HIS A 965 17.55 -23.64 6.47
N GLU A 966 18.40 -22.63 6.63
CA GLU A 966 18.87 -21.73 5.56
C GLU A 966 20.37 -21.46 5.75
N PRO A 967 21.24 -21.68 4.74
CA PRO A 967 21.42 -20.74 3.62
C PRO A 967 21.24 -21.40 2.23
N ALA A 968 21.22 -20.69 1.10
CA ALA A 968 21.67 -19.33 0.81
C ALA A 968 20.56 -18.38 0.31
N ASN A 969 20.89 -17.10 0.11
CA ASN A 969 19.96 -15.97 -0.13
C ASN A 969 18.98 -15.67 1.03
N ALA A 970 19.30 -16.15 2.24
CA ALA A 970 18.56 -15.88 3.46
C ALA A 970 18.44 -14.37 3.75
N LYS A 971 17.31 -13.95 4.34
CA LYS A 971 17.04 -12.56 4.71
C LYS A 971 16.79 -12.45 6.20
N ILE A 972 17.75 -11.87 6.92
CA ILE A 972 17.70 -11.76 8.37
C ILE A 972 17.19 -10.38 8.77
N TYR A 973 16.11 -10.33 9.55
CA TYR A 973 15.63 -9.10 10.18
C TYR A 973 16.16 -8.97 11.61
N LEU A 974 16.70 -7.79 11.93
CA LEU A 974 17.35 -7.44 13.20
C LEU A 974 16.71 -6.17 13.77
N ILE A 975 16.52 -6.10 15.09
CA ILE A 975 16.29 -4.81 15.78
C ILE A 975 17.55 -4.43 16.55
N PHE A 976 18.12 -3.26 16.24
CA PHE A 976 19.20 -2.62 16.98
C PHE A 976 18.59 -1.62 17.96
N ARG A 977 18.51 -2.03 19.24
CA ARG A 977 17.87 -1.29 20.32
C ARG A 977 18.87 -0.35 20.99
N VAL A 978 18.93 0.90 20.55
CA VAL A 978 19.78 1.93 21.16
C VAL A 978 19.05 2.61 22.32
N TYR A 979 19.66 2.66 23.51
CA TYR A 979 19.03 3.17 24.73
C TYR A 979 19.98 4.07 25.54
N SER A 980 19.40 4.81 26.50
CA SER A 980 20.08 5.86 27.29
C SER A 980 20.73 6.96 26.43
N LEU A 981 20.24 7.17 25.20
CA LEU A 981 20.87 8.02 24.19
C LEU A 981 21.05 9.48 24.68
N GLY A 982 22.25 10.00 24.52
CA GLY A 982 22.61 11.36 24.96
C GLY A 982 23.16 11.41 26.39
N SER A 983 23.49 10.25 26.97
CA SER A 983 24.27 10.11 28.20
C SER A 983 25.48 9.22 27.97
N ASP A 984 26.46 9.30 28.86
CA ASP A 984 27.68 8.49 28.89
C ASP A 984 27.38 6.97 29.02
N GLY A 985 26.16 6.62 29.43
CA GLY A 985 25.63 5.25 29.46
C GLY A 985 24.84 4.84 28.22
N THR A 986 25.00 5.55 27.08
CA THR A 986 24.40 5.15 25.79
C THR A 986 24.93 3.78 25.38
N ALA A 987 24.03 2.84 25.11
CA ALA A 987 24.37 1.47 24.75
C ALA A 987 23.38 0.88 23.73
N MET A 988 23.71 -0.29 23.19
CA MET A 988 22.91 -0.98 22.18
C MET A 988 22.75 -2.47 22.50
N GLU A 989 21.53 -2.97 22.33
CA GLU A 989 21.17 -4.38 22.42
C GLU A 989 20.65 -4.85 21.05
N ILE A 990 20.84 -6.13 20.70
CA ILE A 990 20.46 -6.67 19.39
C ILE A 990 19.42 -7.78 19.59
N TYR A 991 18.28 -7.65 18.92
CA TYR A 991 17.27 -8.69 18.81
C TYR A 991 17.31 -9.30 17.41
N LEU A 992 17.97 -10.46 17.30
CA LEU A 992 17.89 -11.35 16.13
C LEU A 992 16.56 -12.09 16.14
N ASP A 993 15.93 -12.21 14.96
CA ASP A 993 14.59 -12.80 14.78
C ASP A 993 13.56 -12.36 15.86
N PRO A 994 13.06 -11.11 15.77
CA PRO A 994 12.06 -10.60 16.69
C PRO A 994 10.75 -11.39 16.72
N GLU A 995 10.44 -12.20 15.69
CA GLU A 995 9.23 -13.02 15.64
C GLU A 995 9.42 -14.30 16.46
N THR A 996 10.56 -14.98 16.34
CA THR A 996 10.92 -16.10 17.24
C THR A 996 11.02 -15.60 18.69
N LEU A 997 11.64 -14.44 18.95
CA LEU A 997 11.69 -13.82 20.28
C LEU A 997 10.31 -13.43 20.83
N ARG A 998 9.33 -13.12 19.96
CA ARG A 998 7.92 -12.91 20.33
C ARG A 998 7.25 -14.22 20.72
N GLU A 999 7.47 -15.30 19.96
CA GLU A 999 6.87 -16.61 20.22
C GLU A 999 7.36 -17.23 21.54
N VAL A 1000 8.65 -17.13 21.86
CA VAL A 1000 9.19 -17.59 23.16
C VAL A 1000 8.93 -16.61 24.32
N GLY A 1001 8.31 -15.46 24.04
CA GLY A 1001 7.90 -14.49 25.05
C GLY A 1001 9.03 -13.65 25.67
N MET A 1002 10.17 -13.53 25.00
CA MET A 1002 11.25 -12.62 25.40
C MET A 1002 10.95 -11.17 25.01
N LEU A 1003 10.29 -10.96 23.86
CA LEU A 1003 9.75 -9.66 23.44
C LEU A 1003 8.23 -9.64 23.55
N ARG A 1004 7.69 -8.73 24.36
CA ARG A 1004 6.24 -8.57 24.53
C ARG A 1004 5.70 -7.43 23.66
N PHE A 1005 4.73 -7.76 22.80
CA PHE A 1005 4.01 -6.84 21.92
C PHE A 1005 2.59 -6.61 22.47
N THR A 1006 2.07 -5.38 22.42
CA THR A 1006 0.70 -5.06 22.94
C THR A 1006 -0.21 -4.38 21.90
N PRO A 1007 -1.52 -4.74 21.83
CA PRO A 1007 -2.42 -4.24 20.80
C PRO A 1007 -3.08 -2.89 21.16
N ALA A 1008 -2.48 -1.81 20.67
CA ALA A 1008 -3.14 -0.51 20.46
C ALA A 1008 -2.46 0.22 19.29
N SER A 1009 -1.14 0.35 19.40
CA SER A 1009 -0.17 0.60 18.33
C SER A 1009 1.13 -0.05 18.80
N TYR A 1010 1.57 -1.12 18.13
CA TYR A 1010 2.44 -2.14 18.75
C TYR A 1010 3.66 -1.56 19.46
N SER A 1011 3.58 -1.49 20.79
CA SER A 1011 4.72 -1.24 21.66
C SER A 1011 5.36 -2.57 22.04
N VAL A 1012 6.68 -2.61 21.91
CA VAL A 1012 7.55 -3.74 22.21
C VAL A 1012 8.31 -3.41 23.49
N SER A 1013 8.39 -4.38 24.39
CA SER A 1013 9.15 -4.26 25.64
C SER A 1013 9.93 -5.56 25.90
N PRO A 1014 11.20 -5.49 26.30
CA PRO A 1014 11.93 -6.67 26.76
C PRO A 1014 11.37 -7.12 28.10
N ARG A 1015 11.42 -8.43 28.35
CA ARG A 1015 10.96 -9.04 29.60
C ARG A 1015 11.88 -8.65 30.76
N VAL A 1016 11.31 -8.03 31.79
CA VAL A 1016 11.95 -7.86 33.10
C VAL A 1016 11.44 -8.98 34.00
N ASP A 1017 12.31 -9.93 34.34
CA ASP A 1017 12.06 -10.89 35.41
C ASP A 1017 12.33 -10.23 36.79
N TYR A 1018 11.58 -10.67 37.81
CA TYR A 1018 11.55 -10.13 39.18
C TYR A 1018 12.06 -11.17 40.19
#